data_AF-A0A6I3DNW0-F1
#
_entry.id   AF-A0A6I3DNW0-F1
#
_cell.length_a   1.000
_cell.length_b   1.000
_cell.length_c   1.000
_cell.angle_alpha   90.00
_cell.angle_beta   90.00
_cell.angle_gamma   90.00
#
_symmetry.space_group_name_H-M   'P 1'
#
loop_
_entity.id
_entity.type
_entity.pdbx_description
1 polymer ?
#
loop_
_entity_poly.entity_id
_entity_poly.type
_entity_poly.pdbx_seq_one_letter_code
_entity_poly.pdbx_strand_id
1 'polypeptide(L)'
;FGAAVICLLIDERGQARDVEWKMEVAHRIAKIATERYGLSNSDLIFDALTFPIGTGDEDLRKDGIATLEAIKRIKDEIPGAFTTLGLSNVSFGLSPATRQVLNSVFLHEARQYGLDSAIVHASKILPLARIPEEQITVCQDLIYDRRKEGYDPLTALLEIFAGVSAVETVKVDRTDWTIEQILRQRIIDGDREGLIEDLELARSNGIAALDIINEILLDGMREVGELFGSGRMQLPFVLQSAETMKTAVAHLEQYMEKTGESSAKGKLVLATVKGDVHDIGKNLVDIICTNNGYEVHNIGIKIGIQEMIEKVKEVNADALGMSGLLVKSTIIMRDNLQELNTQELSDIPVLLGGAALTRSYVEQDLRKVYDGRVFYGKDAFEGLSVLDTLMNIKKTGIDDPDFGRKLGTRLIERAEKVEVDPSTIPARSPEVETDNEVFTPPFLGSKVVKGIGLDEIAEYINETALFRNQWQYRPNEGETDADFKDRIRPLLREQLGAAKSGGYLVPQVVYGYFPVNADGNDLIVWTDDTRTVEKARFHYPRQKVAPYMCIADFYRSVESGEKDYAAFHIVTMGSPVSEKAAELFAENKYNDYMVLHGIGVEMAEALAEYWHHRIRTEWGYVDQDGPSLAGLFRQQYRGGRYSWGYPACPDLEDNATVAELLEAGRIGIEVSEETGWQYQPEQTTSAIICHHPKAKYFVARD
;
A
#
# COMPACT_ATOMS: atom_id res chain seq x y z
N PHE A 1 20.46 -17.23 5.27
CA PHE A 1 20.60 -15.88 4.69
C PHE A 1 20.83 -16.05 3.19
N GLY A 2 19.98 -15.47 2.34
CA GLY A 2 20.20 -15.41 0.88
C GLY A 2 20.79 -14.05 0.52
N ALA A 3 21.76 -14.02 -0.40
CA ALA A 3 22.43 -12.81 -0.87
C ALA A 3 22.48 -12.83 -2.40
N ALA A 4 22.08 -11.72 -3.03
CA ALA A 4 22.21 -11.49 -4.47
C ALA A 4 23.47 -10.65 -4.77
N VAL A 5 24.03 -10.79 -5.97
CA VAL A 5 25.28 -10.13 -6.39
C VAL A 5 25.10 -9.34 -7.70
N ILE A 6 25.73 -8.17 -7.77
CA ILE A 6 25.84 -7.40 -9.02
C ILE A 6 27.05 -7.91 -9.81
N CYS A 7 26.80 -8.39 -11.02
CA CYS A 7 27.78 -8.96 -11.93
C CYS A 7 28.15 -7.93 -13.01
N LEU A 8 29.21 -7.16 -12.78
CA LEU A 8 29.72 -6.22 -13.80
C LEU A 8 30.44 -6.99 -14.90
N LEU A 9 30.13 -6.71 -16.18
CA LEU A 9 30.78 -7.36 -17.33
C LEU A 9 32.19 -6.80 -17.60
N ILE A 10 33.07 -6.95 -16.62
CA ILE A 10 34.46 -6.49 -16.62
C ILE A 10 35.37 -7.69 -16.43
N ASP A 11 36.39 -7.81 -17.28
CA ASP A 11 37.41 -8.86 -17.17
C ASP A 11 38.84 -8.26 -17.21
N GLU A 12 39.84 -9.12 -17.37
CA GLU A 12 41.24 -8.73 -17.40
C GLU A 12 41.60 -7.84 -18.61
N ARG A 13 40.77 -7.81 -19.66
CA ARG A 13 40.89 -6.91 -20.81
C ARG A 13 40.23 -5.55 -20.56
N GLY A 14 39.42 -5.43 -19.51
CA GLY A 14 38.71 -4.21 -19.14
C GLY A 14 37.20 -4.36 -19.21
N GLN A 15 36.51 -3.26 -19.52
CA GLN A 15 35.05 -3.22 -19.59
C GLN A 15 34.56 -3.74 -20.94
N ALA A 16 33.71 -4.78 -20.96
CA ALA A 16 33.27 -5.40 -22.19
C ALA A 16 32.36 -4.49 -23.03
N ARG A 17 32.71 -4.24 -24.29
CA ARG A 17 32.05 -3.26 -25.17
C ARG A 17 31.15 -3.87 -26.24
N ASP A 18 31.64 -4.86 -26.98
CA ASP A 18 30.82 -5.60 -27.95
C ASP A 18 30.06 -6.76 -27.30
N VAL A 19 29.05 -7.27 -28.00
CA VAL A 19 28.13 -8.29 -27.48
C VAL A 19 28.84 -9.61 -27.17
N GLU A 20 29.76 -10.06 -28.03
CA GLU A 20 30.44 -11.34 -27.84
C GLU A 20 31.34 -11.30 -26.62
N TRP A 21 32.08 -10.21 -26.44
CA TRP A 21 32.89 -10.00 -25.25
C TRP A 21 32.01 -9.91 -23.99
N LYS A 22 30.90 -9.16 -24.02
CA LYS A 22 29.95 -9.08 -22.89
C LYS A 22 29.44 -10.46 -22.49
N MET A 23 29.07 -11.31 -23.45
CA MET A 23 28.58 -12.66 -23.19
C MET A 23 29.68 -13.61 -22.71
N GLU A 24 30.90 -13.50 -23.23
CA GLU A 24 32.05 -14.27 -22.72
C GLU A 24 32.25 -14.01 -21.21
N VAL A 25 32.19 -12.75 -20.80
CA VAL A 25 32.31 -12.38 -19.38
C VAL A 25 31.10 -12.84 -18.56
N ALA A 26 29.88 -12.69 -19.08
CA ALA A 26 28.65 -13.10 -18.39
C ALA A 26 28.67 -14.60 -18.06
N HIS A 27 29.05 -15.44 -19.04
CA HIS A 27 29.18 -16.89 -18.86
C HIS A 27 30.28 -17.27 -17.87
N ARG A 28 31.43 -16.58 -17.91
CA ARG A 28 32.51 -16.79 -16.93
C ARG A 28 32.04 -16.48 -15.51
N ILE A 29 31.33 -15.36 -15.31
CA ILE A 29 30.82 -14.96 -13.99
C ILE A 29 29.76 -15.95 -13.49
N ALA A 30 28.78 -16.31 -14.33
CA ALA A 30 27.73 -17.25 -13.97
C ALA A 30 28.31 -18.61 -13.54
N LYS A 31 29.31 -19.11 -14.29
CA LYS A 31 30.02 -20.35 -13.96
C LYS A 31 30.72 -20.25 -12.60
N ILE A 32 31.43 -19.16 -12.32
CA ILE A 32 32.09 -18.96 -11.02
C ILE A 32 31.06 -18.91 -9.89
N ALA A 33 29.98 -18.14 -10.04
CA ALA A 33 28.99 -17.96 -9.00
C ALA A 33 28.24 -19.26 -8.66
N THR A 34 27.83 -20.00 -9.69
CA THR A 34 27.05 -21.24 -9.53
C THR A 34 27.91 -22.43 -9.12
N GLU A 35 29.05 -22.67 -9.79
CA GLU A 35 29.86 -23.87 -9.54
C GLU A 35 30.76 -23.75 -8.31
N ARG A 36 31.31 -22.57 -8.04
CA ARG A 36 32.28 -22.38 -6.94
C ARG A 36 31.63 -21.93 -5.64
N TYR A 37 30.62 -21.07 -5.73
CA TYR A 37 30.00 -20.43 -4.55
C TYR A 37 28.58 -20.92 -4.27
N GLY A 38 28.02 -21.78 -5.11
CA GLY A 38 26.70 -22.39 -4.90
C GLY A 38 25.53 -21.41 -4.98
N LEU A 39 25.71 -20.25 -5.62
CA LEU A 39 24.63 -19.29 -5.86
C LEU A 39 23.69 -19.82 -6.95
N SER A 40 22.42 -19.42 -6.89
CA SER A 40 21.47 -19.67 -7.97
C SER A 40 21.58 -18.59 -9.06
N ASN A 41 21.18 -18.89 -10.30
CA ASN A 41 21.11 -17.86 -11.35
C ASN A 41 20.21 -16.68 -10.94
N SER A 42 19.15 -16.94 -10.17
CA SER A 42 18.27 -15.91 -9.61
C SER A 42 18.92 -14.98 -8.60
N ASP A 43 20.11 -15.31 -8.11
CA ASP A 43 20.90 -14.42 -7.25
C ASP A 43 21.84 -13.51 -8.05
N LEU A 44 21.90 -13.64 -9.38
CA LEU A 44 22.81 -12.88 -10.25
C LEU A 44 22.09 -11.73 -10.95
N ILE A 45 22.63 -10.52 -10.83
CA ILE A 45 22.12 -9.31 -11.50
C ILE A 45 23.25 -8.74 -12.38
N PHE A 46 23.19 -8.95 -13.69
CA PHE A 46 24.23 -8.52 -14.63
C PHE A 46 24.10 -7.06 -15.02
N ASP A 47 25.16 -6.27 -14.83
CA ASP A 47 25.27 -4.94 -15.44
C ASP A 47 25.83 -5.08 -16.84
N ALA A 48 24.98 -4.88 -17.85
CA ALA A 48 25.36 -5.01 -19.25
C ALA A 48 26.33 -3.91 -19.74
N LEU A 49 26.76 -2.98 -18.88
CA LEU A 49 27.67 -1.86 -19.14
C LEU A 49 27.24 -0.98 -20.32
N THR A 50 26.57 0.11 -19.99
CA THR A 50 26.17 1.15 -20.96
C THR A 50 27.28 2.18 -21.14
N PHE A 51 27.63 2.48 -22.39
CA PHE A 51 28.65 3.47 -22.76
C PHE A 51 28.04 4.69 -23.47
N PRO A 52 28.75 5.82 -23.51
CA PRO A 52 28.27 7.04 -24.16
C PRO A 52 28.18 6.89 -25.68
N ILE A 53 27.01 7.17 -26.24
CA ILE A 53 26.79 7.24 -27.70
C ILE A 53 26.67 8.69 -28.21
N GLY A 54 26.75 9.66 -27.29
CA GLY A 54 26.62 11.10 -27.56
C GLY A 54 27.93 11.85 -27.79
N THR A 55 29.09 11.18 -27.76
CA THR A 55 30.42 11.82 -27.79
C THR A 55 30.98 12.00 -29.20
N GLY A 56 30.41 11.34 -30.21
CA GLY A 56 30.87 11.39 -31.60
C GLY A 56 32.10 10.53 -31.91
N ASP A 57 32.54 9.69 -30.97
CA ASP A 57 33.60 8.72 -31.19
C ASP A 57 33.09 7.53 -32.02
N GLU A 58 33.72 7.25 -33.16
CA GLU A 58 33.32 6.17 -34.07
C GLU A 58 33.34 4.80 -33.39
N ASP A 59 34.28 4.59 -32.46
CA ASP A 59 34.41 3.31 -31.78
C ASP A 59 33.23 3.06 -30.84
N LEU A 60 32.57 4.10 -30.31
CA LEU A 60 31.48 4.02 -29.31
C LEU A 60 30.07 3.91 -29.92
N ARG A 61 29.90 4.17 -31.22
CA ARG A 61 28.57 4.31 -31.84
C ARG A 61 27.68 3.07 -31.73
N LYS A 62 28.27 1.88 -31.68
CA LYS A 62 27.53 0.60 -31.59
C LYS A 62 27.31 0.12 -30.16
N ASP A 63 27.81 0.83 -29.15
CA ASP A 63 27.72 0.37 -27.77
C ASP A 63 26.28 0.40 -27.22
N GLY A 64 25.43 1.27 -27.77
CA GLY A 64 24.00 1.34 -27.44
C GLY A 64 23.29 0.03 -27.78
N ILE A 65 23.31 -0.37 -29.06
CA ILE A 65 22.75 -1.64 -29.52
C ILE A 65 23.44 -2.84 -28.87
N ALA A 66 24.77 -2.81 -28.68
CA ALA A 66 25.49 -3.91 -28.04
C ALA A 66 25.04 -4.15 -26.59
N THR A 67 24.67 -3.08 -25.86
CA THR A 67 24.08 -3.19 -24.52
C THR A 67 22.70 -3.85 -24.58
N LEU A 68 21.83 -3.43 -25.50
CA LEU A 68 20.48 -4.00 -25.67
C LEU A 68 20.54 -5.50 -26.02
N GLU A 69 21.39 -5.87 -26.97
CA GLU A 69 21.57 -7.26 -27.39
C GLU A 69 22.15 -8.13 -26.27
N ALA A 70 23.09 -7.61 -25.47
CA ALA A 70 23.62 -8.33 -24.31
C ALA A 70 22.54 -8.58 -23.25
N ILE A 71 21.67 -7.61 -22.95
CA ILE A 71 20.55 -7.79 -22.01
C ILE A 71 19.66 -8.97 -22.46
N LYS A 72 19.27 -8.95 -23.73
CA LYS A 72 18.44 -10.02 -24.30
C LYS A 72 19.13 -11.38 -24.24
N ARG A 73 20.40 -11.45 -24.65
CA ARG A 73 21.17 -12.70 -24.64
C ARG A 73 21.43 -13.24 -23.23
N ILE A 74 21.64 -12.39 -22.22
CA ILE A 74 21.75 -12.82 -20.83
C ILE A 74 20.45 -13.50 -20.38
N LYS A 75 19.29 -12.94 -20.75
CA LYS A 75 17.99 -13.54 -20.44
C LYS A 75 17.78 -14.89 -21.12
N ASP A 76 18.20 -15.00 -22.37
CA ASP A 76 18.03 -16.22 -23.17
C ASP A 76 19.03 -17.33 -22.76
N GLU A 77 20.28 -16.96 -22.51
CA GLU A 77 21.40 -17.91 -22.31
C GLU A 77 21.70 -18.22 -20.83
N ILE A 78 21.26 -17.37 -19.88
CA ILE A 78 21.43 -17.57 -18.43
C ILE A 78 20.06 -17.46 -17.72
N PRO A 79 19.18 -18.48 -17.86
CA PRO A 79 17.82 -18.41 -17.35
C PRO A 79 17.77 -18.20 -15.83
N GLY A 80 16.90 -17.29 -15.41
CA GLY A 80 16.72 -16.88 -14.02
C GLY A 80 17.58 -15.69 -13.59
N ALA A 81 18.62 -15.32 -14.34
CA ALA A 81 19.42 -14.13 -14.04
C ALA A 81 18.66 -12.82 -14.33
N PHE A 82 18.96 -11.80 -13.54
CA PHE A 82 18.46 -10.44 -13.71
C PHE A 82 19.52 -9.56 -14.39
N THR A 83 19.09 -8.40 -14.87
CA THR A 83 19.90 -7.43 -15.60
C THR A 83 19.67 -6.02 -15.06
N THR A 84 20.74 -5.24 -15.02
CA THR A 84 20.73 -3.84 -14.62
C THR A 84 21.58 -3.00 -15.57
N LEU A 85 21.38 -1.68 -15.58
CA LEU A 85 22.29 -0.76 -16.28
C LEU A 85 22.28 0.64 -15.68
N GLY A 86 23.40 1.36 -15.83
CA GLY A 86 23.51 2.79 -15.57
C GLY A 86 23.07 3.63 -16.76
N LEU A 87 21.81 4.08 -16.77
CA LEU A 87 21.21 4.73 -17.95
C LEU A 87 21.90 6.04 -18.32
N SER A 88 22.31 6.83 -17.32
CA SER A 88 22.92 8.14 -17.55
C SER A 88 24.20 8.10 -18.37
N ASN A 89 24.84 6.93 -18.49
CA ASN A 89 26.06 6.76 -19.28
C ASN A 89 25.79 6.88 -20.78
N VAL A 90 24.62 6.42 -21.26
CA VAL A 90 24.29 6.44 -22.70
C VAL A 90 24.32 7.85 -23.28
N SER A 91 23.88 8.82 -22.49
CA SER A 91 23.74 10.22 -22.89
C SER A 91 24.87 11.11 -22.38
N PHE A 92 25.95 10.54 -21.85
CA PHE A 92 27.09 11.32 -21.39
C PHE A 92 27.69 12.13 -22.56
N GLY A 93 28.01 13.40 -22.30
CA GLY A 93 28.50 14.35 -23.32
C GLY A 93 27.42 15.23 -23.97
N LEU A 94 26.12 14.94 -23.76
CA LEU A 94 25.01 15.73 -24.32
C LEU A 94 24.46 16.80 -23.37
N SER A 95 23.70 17.75 -23.92
CA SER A 95 23.02 18.81 -23.15
C SER A 95 21.95 18.22 -22.22
N PRO A 96 21.61 18.85 -21.07
CA PRO A 96 20.62 18.32 -20.14
C PRO A 96 19.27 17.95 -20.78
N ALA A 97 18.75 18.76 -21.71
CA ALA A 97 17.50 18.51 -22.41
C ALA A 97 17.61 17.29 -23.35
N THR A 98 18.68 17.20 -24.13
CA THR A 98 18.94 16.05 -25.01
C THR A 98 19.12 14.76 -24.22
N ARG A 99 19.80 14.83 -23.06
CA ARG A 99 19.98 13.68 -22.16
C ARG A 99 18.66 13.14 -21.65
N GLN A 100 17.74 14.04 -21.32
CA GLN A 100 16.41 13.68 -20.81
C GLN A 100 15.67 12.80 -21.83
N VAL A 101 15.66 13.23 -23.08
CA VAL A 101 14.97 12.51 -24.16
C VAL A 101 15.69 11.22 -24.54
N LEU A 102 17.00 11.25 -24.76
CA LEU A 102 17.76 10.04 -25.12
C LEU A 102 17.70 8.96 -24.04
N ASN A 103 17.80 9.34 -22.76
CA ASN A 103 17.65 8.40 -21.65
C ASN A 103 16.25 7.76 -21.65
N SER A 104 15.21 8.55 -21.90
CA SER A 104 13.81 8.08 -21.90
C SER A 104 13.55 7.07 -23.01
N VAL A 105 14.08 7.35 -24.21
CA VAL A 105 13.98 6.45 -25.37
C VAL A 105 14.81 5.19 -25.13
N PHE A 106 16.07 5.30 -24.68
CA PHE A 106 16.92 4.14 -24.44
C PHE A 106 16.37 3.20 -23.34
N LEU A 107 15.79 3.77 -22.27
CA LEU A 107 15.14 2.97 -21.23
C LEU A 107 13.94 2.20 -21.77
N HIS A 108 13.16 2.83 -22.65
CA HIS A 108 12.05 2.15 -23.31
C HIS A 108 12.54 0.97 -24.15
N GLU A 109 13.56 1.18 -25.00
CA GLU A 109 14.15 0.12 -25.82
C GLU A 109 14.72 -1.01 -24.94
N ALA A 110 15.49 -0.69 -23.89
CA ALA A 110 16.08 -1.68 -22.99
C ALA A 110 15.04 -2.55 -22.28
N ARG A 111 13.90 -1.98 -21.90
CA ARG A 111 12.78 -2.73 -21.34
C ARG A 111 12.20 -3.74 -22.34
N GLN A 112 12.09 -3.40 -23.62
CA GLN A 112 11.63 -4.33 -24.67
C GLN A 112 12.60 -5.51 -24.86
N TYR A 113 13.89 -5.31 -24.55
CA TYR A 113 14.93 -6.33 -24.61
C TYR A 113 15.04 -7.15 -23.31
N GLY A 114 14.19 -6.89 -22.31
CA GLY A 114 14.09 -7.70 -21.09
C GLY A 114 14.85 -7.16 -19.87
N LEU A 115 15.18 -5.86 -19.86
CA LEU A 115 15.82 -5.21 -18.70
C LEU A 115 14.94 -5.30 -17.44
N ASP A 116 15.51 -5.68 -16.30
CA ASP A 116 14.79 -5.81 -15.02
C ASP A 116 14.90 -4.57 -14.13
N SER A 117 16.08 -3.92 -14.12
CA SER A 117 16.32 -2.71 -13.32
C SER A 117 17.19 -1.70 -14.06
N ALA A 118 17.06 -0.42 -13.72
CA ALA A 118 17.91 0.63 -14.27
C ALA A 118 18.27 1.64 -13.18
N ILE A 119 19.51 2.14 -13.21
CA ILE A 119 19.97 3.26 -12.37
C ILE A 119 19.74 4.54 -13.18
N VAL A 120 18.70 5.30 -12.82
CA VAL A 120 18.22 6.46 -13.60
C VAL A 120 17.93 7.67 -12.71
N HIS A 121 18.10 8.88 -13.25
CA HIS A 121 17.53 10.07 -12.61
C HIS A 121 16.09 10.22 -13.06
N ALA A 122 15.24 9.77 -12.18
CA ALA A 122 13.94 9.32 -12.57
C ALA A 122 13.04 10.52 -12.99
N SER A 123 13.17 11.71 -12.37
CA SER A 123 12.36 12.90 -12.74
C SER A 123 12.77 13.52 -14.07
N LYS A 124 13.80 12.94 -14.69
CA LYS A 124 14.30 13.26 -16.03
C LYS A 124 13.94 12.15 -17.03
N ILE A 125 13.07 11.21 -16.68
CA ILE A 125 12.48 10.29 -17.65
C ILE A 125 11.13 10.86 -18.06
N LEU A 126 11.00 11.14 -19.35
CA LEU A 126 9.78 11.64 -19.96
C LEU A 126 8.95 10.44 -20.45
N PRO A 127 7.63 10.42 -20.18
CA PRO A 127 6.75 9.52 -20.91
C PRO A 127 6.93 9.74 -22.41
N LEU A 128 7.10 8.68 -23.20
CA LEU A 128 7.25 8.79 -24.66
C LEU A 128 6.12 9.61 -25.30
N ALA A 129 4.90 9.53 -24.77
CA ALA A 129 3.75 10.32 -25.22
C ALA A 129 3.90 11.85 -25.06
N ARG A 130 4.81 12.31 -24.18
CA ARG A 130 5.16 13.72 -24.00
C ARG A 130 6.39 14.14 -24.81
N ILE A 131 7.00 13.22 -25.54
CA ILE A 131 8.16 13.47 -26.41
C ILE A 131 7.66 13.56 -27.85
N PRO A 132 7.97 14.64 -28.59
CA PRO A 132 7.62 14.72 -30.01
C PRO A 132 8.18 13.54 -30.82
N GLU A 133 7.39 13.01 -31.75
CA GLU A 133 7.69 11.79 -32.52
C GLU A 133 9.03 11.86 -33.28
N GLU A 134 9.37 13.04 -33.81
CA GLU A 134 10.65 13.30 -34.47
C GLU A 134 11.84 13.05 -33.52
N GLN A 135 11.75 13.50 -32.26
CA GLN A 135 12.83 13.32 -31.29
C GLN A 135 13.01 11.85 -30.90
N ILE A 136 11.90 11.11 -30.78
CA ILE A 136 11.93 9.66 -30.51
C ILE A 136 12.65 8.94 -31.65
N THR A 137 12.26 9.22 -32.89
CA THR A 137 12.82 8.57 -34.09
C THR A 137 14.32 8.79 -34.19
N VAL A 138 14.78 10.04 -34.01
CA VAL A 138 16.21 10.37 -34.07
C VAL A 138 17.00 9.71 -32.93
N CYS A 139 16.44 9.65 -31.72
CA CYS A 139 17.06 8.90 -30.62
C CYS A 139 17.16 7.41 -30.92
N GLN A 140 16.14 6.78 -31.49
CA GLN A 140 16.19 5.37 -31.90
C GLN A 140 17.26 5.15 -32.98
N ASP A 141 17.32 6.02 -33.99
CA ASP A 141 18.32 5.91 -35.05
C ASP A 141 19.75 6.06 -34.51
N LEU A 142 19.96 6.87 -33.47
CA LEU A 142 21.23 6.96 -32.75
C LEU A 142 21.56 5.69 -31.96
N ILE A 143 20.58 5.12 -31.24
CA ILE A 143 20.75 3.91 -30.43
C ILE A 143 21.12 2.69 -31.28
N TYR A 144 20.51 2.59 -32.47
CA TYR A 144 20.67 1.48 -33.40
C TYR A 144 21.74 1.71 -34.49
N ASP A 145 22.47 2.83 -34.46
CA ASP A 145 23.44 3.24 -35.48
C ASP A 145 22.89 3.20 -36.93
N ARG A 146 21.69 3.77 -37.16
CA ARG A 146 20.97 3.72 -38.46
C ARG A 146 21.37 4.87 -39.42
N ARG A 147 22.66 4.99 -39.70
CA ARG A 147 23.19 6.01 -40.63
C ARG A 147 22.83 5.71 -42.09
N LYS A 148 22.63 6.78 -42.85
CA LYS A 148 22.41 6.74 -44.32
C LYS A 148 23.23 7.86 -44.96
N GLU A 149 23.46 7.79 -46.26
CA GLU A 149 24.18 8.85 -46.98
C GLU A 149 23.50 10.22 -46.76
N GLY A 150 24.23 11.16 -46.16
CA GLY A 150 23.71 12.50 -45.80
C GLY A 150 22.95 12.60 -44.46
N TYR A 151 22.87 11.52 -43.67
CA TYR A 151 22.18 11.50 -42.37
C TYR A 151 23.03 10.86 -41.27
N ASP A 152 23.40 11.67 -40.27
CA ASP A 152 24.00 11.24 -39.01
C ASP A 152 23.02 11.51 -37.85
N PRO A 153 22.52 10.47 -37.15
CA PRO A 153 21.56 10.64 -36.06
C PRO A 153 22.05 11.51 -34.92
N LEU A 154 23.36 11.51 -34.62
CA LEU A 154 23.92 12.34 -33.55
C LEU A 154 23.88 13.82 -33.97
N THR A 155 24.24 14.12 -35.22
CA THR A 155 24.15 15.49 -35.76
C THR A 155 22.70 15.98 -35.77
N ALA A 156 21.77 15.17 -36.27
CA ALA A 156 20.35 15.50 -36.27
C ALA A 156 19.81 15.74 -34.84
N LEU A 157 20.22 14.91 -33.87
CA LEU A 157 19.82 15.07 -32.48
C LEU A 157 20.35 16.38 -31.88
N LEU A 158 21.58 16.77 -32.19
CA LEU A 158 22.17 18.01 -31.70
C LEU A 158 21.50 19.25 -32.31
N GLU A 159 21.08 19.19 -33.57
CA GLU A 159 20.34 20.27 -34.24
C GLU A 159 18.95 20.49 -33.62
N ILE A 160 18.22 19.41 -33.31
CA ILE A 160 16.90 19.46 -32.67
C ILE A 160 16.93 20.19 -31.32
N PHE A 161 18.02 20.04 -30.56
CA PHE A 161 18.15 20.61 -29.21
C PHE A 161 19.04 21.86 -29.15
N ALA A 162 19.38 22.44 -30.30
CA ALA A 162 20.19 23.66 -30.36
C ALA A 162 19.46 24.84 -29.68
N GLY A 163 19.98 25.28 -28.53
CA GLY A 163 19.47 26.44 -27.79
C GLY A 163 18.42 26.15 -26.70
N VAL A 164 18.11 24.88 -26.41
CA VAL A 164 17.13 24.50 -25.37
C VAL A 164 17.84 24.21 -24.03
N SER A 165 17.58 25.03 -22.99
CA SER A 165 18.27 24.93 -21.69
C SER A 165 17.46 24.25 -20.58
N ALA A 166 16.12 24.20 -20.68
CA ALA A 166 15.23 23.51 -19.75
C ALA A 166 13.92 23.08 -20.44
N VAL A 167 13.33 21.97 -19.97
CA VAL A 167 11.97 21.55 -20.36
C VAL A 167 10.99 22.26 -19.41
N GLU A 168 10.43 23.39 -19.81
CA GLU A 168 9.31 24.00 -19.07
C GLU A 168 8.09 23.06 -19.13
N THR A 169 7.37 22.92 -18.02
CA THR A 169 6.00 22.39 -18.05
C THR A 169 5.16 23.36 -18.87
N VAL A 170 4.99 23.03 -20.14
CA VAL A 170 4.14 23.74 -21.08
C VAL A 170 2.75 23.84 -20.45
N LYS A 171 2.35 25.04 -19.99
CA LYS A 171 0.93 25.37 -19.91
C LYS A 171 0.43 25.22 -21.33
N VAL A 172 -0.34 24.18 -21.58
CA VAL A 172 -0.87 23.93 -22.92
C VAL A 172 -1.66 25.16 -23.32
N ASP A 173 -1.29 25.78 -24.44
CA ASP A 173 -2.08 26.87 -24.99
C ASP A 173 -3.44 26.29 -25.43
N ARG A 174 -4.52 26.75 -24.78
CA ARG A 174 -5.88 26.25 -24.98
C ARG A 174 -6.71 27.17 -25.87
N THR A 175 -6.12 28.21 -26.46
CA THR A 175 -6.88 29.19 -27.25
C THR A 175 -7.62 28.59 -28.44
N ASP A 176 -7.13 27.48 -29.00
CA ASP A 176 -7.75 26.79 -30.14
C ASP A 176 -8.58 25.55 -29.73
N TRP A 177 -8.82 25.33 -28.45
CA TRP A 177 -9.52 24.13 -27.98
C TRP A 177 -11.04 24.25 -28.06
N THR A 178 -11.68 23.12 -28.37
CA THR A 178 -13.13 22.96 -28.27
C THR A 178 -13.58 22.92 -26.81
N ILE A 179 -14.85 23.21 -26.54
CA ILE A 179 -15.37 23.21 -25.16
C ILE A 179 -15.32 21.81 -24.53
N GLU A 180 -15.47 20.77 -25.35
CA GLU A 180 -15.35 19.38 -24.98
C GLU A 180 -13.91 19.05 -24.52
N GLN A 181 -12.90 19.53 -25.24
CA GLN A 181 -11.49 19.37 -24.85
C GLN A 181 -11.16 20.13 -23.57
N ILE A 182 -11.70 21.34 -23.41
CA ILE A 182 -11.53 22.14 -22.19
C ILE A 182 -12.13 21.41 -20.99
N LEU A 183 -13.39 20.97 -21.09
CA LEU A 183 -14.08 20.26 -20.02
C LEU A 183 -13.38 18.94 -19.64
N ARG A 184 -12.97 18.14 -20.64
CA ARG A 184 -12.18 16.92 -20.41
C ARG A 184 -10.89 17.23 -19.65
N GLN A 185 -10.14 18.24 -20.08
CA GLN A 185 -8.87 18.59 -19.44
C GLN A 185 -9.04 19.16 -18.05
N ARG A 186 -10.12 19.92 -17.77
CA ARG A 186 -10.42 20.39 -16.41
C ARG A 186 -10.63 19.25 -15.45
N ILE A 187 -11.29 18.17 -15.89
CA ILE A 187 -11.40 16.96 -15.09
C ILE A 187 -10.01 16.36 -14.83
N ILE A 188 -9.18 16.21 -15.86
CA ILE A 188 -7.81 15.65 -15.73
C ILE A 188 -6.92 16.47 -14.80
N ASP A 189 -7.05 17.79 -14.85
CA ASP A 189 -6.25 18.72 -14.04
C ASP A 189 -6.82 18.90 -12.62
N GLY A 190 -8.05 18.44 -12.36
CA GLY A 190 -8.78 18.75 -11.14
C GLY A 190 -9.06 20.26 -10.98
N ASP A 191 -9.28 20.97 -12.08
CA ASP A 191 -9.46 22.42 -12.10
C ASP A 191 -10.95 22.83 -12.04
N ARG A 192 -11.35 23.43 -10.92
CA ARG A 192 -12.71 23.94 -10.68
C ARG A 192 -12.91 25.38 -11.14
N GLU A 193 -11.85 26.14 -11.37
CA GLU A 193 -11.94 27.57 -11.63
C GLU A 193 -12.44 27.84 -13.06
N GLY A 194 -13.68 28.29 -13.22
CA GLY A 194 -14.30 28.47 -14.53
C GLY A 194 -15.04 27.22 -15.05
N LEU A 195 -15.12 26.15 -14.26
CA LEU A 195 -15.79 24.90 -14.65
C LEU A 195 -17.27 25.12 -14.97
N ILE A 196 -17.98 25.87 -14.13
CA ILE A 196 -19.43 26.07 -14.28
C ILE A 196 -19.74 26.85 -15.56
N GLU A 197 -18.94 27.88 -15.84
CA GLU A 197 -19.03 28.68 -17.05
C GLU A 197 -18.82 27.82 -18.30
N ASP A 198 -17.84 26.92 -18.28
CA ASP A 198 -17.58 26.01 -19.40
C ASP A 198 -18.68 24.95 -19.58
N LEU A 199 -19.28 24.47 -18.49
CA LEU A 199 -20.43 23.55 -18.53
C LEU A 199 -21.67 24.24 -19.14
N GLU A 200 -21.93 25.49 -18.77
CA GLU A 200 -23.02 26.28 -19.36
C GLU A 200 -22.76 26.60 -20.84
N LEU A 201 -21.51 26.85 -21.22
CA LEU A 201 -21.12 27.05 -22.62
C LEU A 201 -21.36 25.77 -23.44
N ALA A 202 -20.96 24.60 -22.95
CA ALA A 202 -21.22 23.32 -23.60
C ALA A 202 -22.73 23.06 -23.77
N ARG A 203 -23.53 23.34 -22.74
CA ARG A 203 -24.99 23.25 -22.83
C ARG A 203 -25.58 24.24 -23.83
N SER A 204 -25.09 25.48 -23.83
CA SER A 204 -25.54 26.53 -24.76
C SER A 204 -25.19 26.20 -26.22
N ASN A 205 -24.10 25.45 -26.43
CA ASN A 205 -23.72 24.89 -27.73
C ASN A 205 -24.58 23.69 -28.16
N GLY A 206 -25.55 23.28 -27.35
CA GLY A 206 -26.54 22.25 -27.68
C GLY A 206 -26.21 20.84 -27.18
N ILE A 207 -25.15 20.66 -26.39
CA ILE A 207 -24.80 19.36 -25.81
C ILE A 207 -25.74 19.08 -24.63
N ALA A 208 -26.42 17.92 -24.63
CA ALA A 208 -27.31 17.57 -23.53
C ALA A 208 -26.51 17.36 -22.23
N ALA A 209 -27.10 17.68 -21.07
CA ALA A 209 -26.43 17.51 -19.77
C ALA A 209 -25.93 16.07 -19.56
N LEU A 210 -26.73 15.09 -19.99
CA LEU A 210 -26.38 13.68 -19.90
C LEU A 210 -25.17 13.33 -20.78
N ASP A 211 -25.10 13.90 -21.99
CA ASP A 211 -24.01 13.65 -22.94
C ASP A 211 -22.70 14.30 -22.46
N ILE A 212 -22.78 15.48 -21.82
CA ILE A 212 -21.62 16.12 -21.20
C ILE A 212 -21.02 15.17 -20.15
N ILE A 213 -21.85 14.59 -19.27
CA ILE A 213 -21.39 13.66 -18.25
C ILE A 213 -20.79 12.40 -18.91
N ASN A 214 -21.57 11.73 -19.77
CA ASN A 214 -21.25 10.39 -20.23
C ASN A 214 -20.11 10.34 -21.25
N GLU A 215 -20.02 11.33 -22.14
CA GLU A 215 -19.09 11.32 -23.27
C GLU A 215 -17.85 12.19 -23.03
N ILE A 216 -17.95 13.26 -22.23
CA ILE A 216 -16.85 14.21 -22.03
C ILE A 216 -16.20 14.02 -20.66
N LEU A 217 -16.99 14.16 -19.58
CA LEU A 217 -16.43 14.18 -18.23
C LEU A 217 -15.96 12.78 -17.79
N LEU A 218 -16.73 11.73 -18.08
CA LEU A 218 -16.32 10.35 -17.83
C LEU A 218 -15.07 9.94 -18.63
N ASP A 219 -14.89 10.49 -19.83
CA ASP A 219 -13.67 10.23 -20.61
C ASP A 219 -12.43 10.88 -19.97
N GLY A 220 -12.59 12.09 -19.41
CA GLY A 220 -11.56 12.71 -18.57
C GLY A 220 -11.23 11.87 -17.34
N MET A 221 -12.24 11.33 -16.64
CA MET A 221 -12.04 10.44 -15.49
C MET A 221 -11.37 9.11 -15.85
N ARG A 222 -11.63 8.57 -17.06
CA ARG A 222 -10.93 7.40 -17.58
C ARG A 222 -9.44 7.67 -17.74
N GLU A 223 -9.07 8.80 -18.31
CA GLU A 223 -7.66 9.20 -18.46
C GLU A 223 -6.99 9.42 -17.09
N VAL A 224 -7.67 10.05 -16.13
CA VAL A 224 -7.21 10.14 -14.73
C VAL A 224 -6.90 8.76 -14.15
N GLY A 225 -7.77 7.79 -14.41
CA GLY A 225 -7.56 6.41 -13.98
C GLY A 225 -6.37 5.72 -14.64
N GLU A 226 -6.17 5.92 -15.94
CA GLU A 226 -4.99 5.40 -16.66
C GLU A 226 -3.68 6.04 -16.17
N LEU A 227 -3.69 7.35 -15.92
CA LEU A 227 -2.55 8.07 -15.38
C LEU A 227 -2.21 7.61 -13.96
N PHE A 228 -3.20 7.37 -13.11
CA PHE A 228 -2.96 6.82 -11.78
C PHE A 228 -2.47 5.37 -11.83
N GLY A 229 -3.13 4.50 -12.60
CA GLY A 229 -2.77 3.09 -12.74
C GLY A 229 -1.36 2.88 -13.31
N SER A 230 -0.90 3.80 -14.17
CA SER A 230 0.47 3.83 -14.69
C SER A 230 1.49 4.51 -13.76
N GLY A 231 1.06 5.02 -12.59
CA GLY A 231 1.90 5.74 -11.63
C GLY A 231 2.27 7.17 -12.03
N ARG A 232 1.69 7.69 -13.12
CA ARG A 232 1.92 9.05 -13.64
C ARG A 232 1.10 10.12 -12.92
N MET A 233 0.05 9.73 -12.18
CA MET A 233 -0.76 10.60 -11.34
C MET A 233 -0.86 10.01 -9.93
N GLN A 234 -0.82 10.88 -8.91
CA GLN A 234 -0.89 10.48 -7.50
C GLN A 234 -2.31 10.60 -6.98
N LEU A 235 -2.62 9.87 -5.91
CA LEU A 235 -3.98 9.80 -5.36
C LEU A 235 -4.60 11.17 -5.02
N PRO A 236 -3.87 12.14 -4.44
CA PRO A 236 -4.43 13.46 -4.17
C PRO A 236 -4.99 14.16 -5.42
N PHE A 237 -4.34 14.00 -6.58
CA PHE A 237 -4.81 14.59 -7.85
C PHE A 237 -6.02 13.84 -8.40
N VAL A 238 -6.11 12.53 -8.18
CA VAL A 238 -7.31 11.74 -8.51
C VAL A 238 -8.50 12.20 -7.67
N LEU A 239 -8.30 12.43 -6.37
CA LEU A 239 -9.34 12.96 -5.48
C LEU A 239 -9.75 14.38 -5.87
N GLN A 240 -8.81 15.22 -6.29
CA GLN A 240 -9.12 16.54 -6.81
C GLN A 240 -9.95 16.47 -8.10
N SER A 241 -9.59 15.57 -9.03
CA SER A 241 -10.35 15.32 -10.27
C SER A 241 -11.77 14.84 -9.97
N ALA A 242 -11.90 13.95 -8.98
CA ALA A 242 -13.18 13.48 -8.44
C ALA A 242 -14.05 14.60 -7.86
N GLU A 243 -13.47 15.51 -7.07
CA GLU A 243 -14.19 16.69 -6.55
C GLU A 243 -14.69 17.60 -7.69
N THR A 244 -13.86 17.81 -8.71
CA THR A 244 -14.22 18.57 -9.93
C THR A 244 -15.36 17.87 -10.69
N MET A 245 -15.26 16.55 -10.89
CA MET A 245 -16.30 15.71 -11.51
C MET A 245 -17.63 15.83 -10.76
N LYS A 246 -17.62 15.71 -9.44
CA LYS A 246 -18.84 15.81 -8.62
C LYS A 246 -19.46 17.21 -8.69
N THR A 247 -18.63 18.25 -8.67
CA THR A 247 -19.08 19.64 -8.84
C THR A 247 -19.79 19.82 -10.18
N ALA A 248 -19.22 19.25 -11.26
CA ALA A 248 -19.82 19.29 -12.58
C ALA A 248 -21.16 18.53 -12.65
N VAL A 249 -21.21 17.30 -12.12
CA VAL A 249 -22.43 16.48 -12.11
C VAL A 249 -23.54 17.16 -11.31
N ALA A 250 -23.25 17.66 -10.11
CA ALA A 250 -24.23 18.36 -9.28
C ALA A 250 -24.81 19.59 -9.99
N HIS A 251 -23.99 20.30 -10.78
CA HIS A 251 -24.43 21.42 -11.60
C HIS A 251 -25.26 20.98 -12.82
N LEU A 252 -24.97 19.83 -13.42
CA LEU A 252 -25.70 19.33 -14.60
C LEU A 252 -27.01 18.63 -14.24
N GLU A 253 -27.13 18.03 -13.05
CA GLU A 253 -28.32 17.33 -12.55
C GLU A 253 -29.58 18.20 -12.57
N GLN A 254 -29.46 19.49 -12.24
CA GLN A 254 -30.58 20.46 -12.30
C GLN A 254 -31.15 20.66 -13.72
N TYR A 255 -30.41 20.24 -14.75
CA TYR A 255 -30.82 20.35 -16.15
C TYR A 255 -31.15 19.01 -16.81
N MET A 256 -31.13 17.92 -16.05
CA MET A 256 -31.56 16.61 -16.51
C MET A 256 -33.09 16.46 -16.36
N GLU A 257 -33.74 15.88 -17.36
CA GLU A 257 -35.13 15.45 -17.18
C GLU A 257 -35.16 14.29 -16.17
N LYS A 258 -36.07 14.36 -15.18
CA LYS A 258 -36.31 13.29 -14.21
C LYS A 258 -36.95 12.08 -14.90
N THR A 259 -36.17 11.36 -15.71
CA THR A 259 -36.49 10.02 -16.15
C THR A 259 -36.11 9.07 -15.01
N GLY A 260 -37.03 8.20 -14.60
CA GLY A 260 -36.93 7.38 -13.38
C GLY A 260 -35.90 6.25 -13.43
N GLU A 261 -34.96 6.26 -14.37
CA GLU A 261 -33.84 5.32 -14.43
C GLU A 261 -32.56 6.07 -14.07
N SER A 262 -31.93 5.65 -12.96
CA SER A 262 -30.59 6.07 -12.57
C SER A 262 -29.65 5.91 -13.76
N SER A 263 -28.99 7.00 -14.18
CA SER A 263 -28.01 7.04 -15.27
C SER A 263 -26.72 6.28 -14.98
N ALA A 264 -26.70 5.47 -13.91
CA ALA A 264 -25.51 4.76 -13.46
C ALA A 264 -25.15 3.61 -14.41
N LYS A 265 -23.84 3.48 -14.67
CA LYS A 265 -23.24 2.41 -15.48
C LYS A 265 -23.49 1.01 -14.90
N GLY A 266 -23.62 0.94 -13.57
CA GLY A 266 -23.90 -0.26 -12.79
C GLY A 266 -23.96 0.07 -11.30
N LYS A 267 -24.40 -0.89 -10.49
CA LYS A 267 -24.59 -0.76 -9.04
C LYS A 267 -23.62 -1.66 -8.27
N LEU A 268 -22.93 -1.10 -7.27
CA LEU A 268 -22.01 -1.83 -6.39
C LEU A 268 -22.46 -1.70 -4.94
N VAL A 269 -22.65 -2.80 -4.22
CA VAL A 269 -22.69 -2.77 -2.75
C VAL A 269 -21.28 -2.97 -2.23
N LEU A 270 -20.82 -2.13 -1.31
CA LEU A 270 -19.45 -2.16 -0.81
C LEU A 270 -19.44 -2.14 0.73
N ALA A 271 -18.73 -3.07 1.36
CA ALA A 271 -18.68 -3.17 2.81
C ALA A 271 -17.30 -3.62 3.33
N THR A 272 -16.92 -3.17 4.53
CA THR A 272 -15.82 -3.81 5.28
C THR A 272 -16.43 -4.93 6.12
N VAL A 273 -15.83 -6.13 6.03
CA VAL A 273 -16.42 -7.35 6.62
C VAL A 273 -16.54 -7.30 8.15
N LYS A 274 -17.42 -8.14 8.69
CA LYS A 274 -17.62 -8.31 10.14
C LYS A 274 -16.29 -8.45 10.88
N GLY A 275 -16.13 -7.69 11.96
CA GLY A 275 -14.93 -7.74 12.79
C GLY A 275 -13.74 -6.94 12.25
N ASP A 276 -13.95 -6.08 11.24
CA ASP A 276 -12.91 -5.19 10.71
C ASP A 276 -13.42 -3.74 10.58
N VAL A 277 -12.64 -2.77 11.04
CA VAL A 277 -12.94 -1.33 10.98
C VAL A 277 -12.23 -0.59 9.87
N HIS A 278 -11.22 -1.20 9.27
CA HIS A 278 -10.36 -0.49 8.34
C HIS A 278 -11.09 -0.24 7.03
N ASP A 279 -11.23 1.03 6.67
CA ASP A 279 -12.09 1.44 5.56
C ASP A 279 -11.45 2.42 4.58
N ILE A 280 -10.21 2.87 4.82
CA ILE A 280 -9.49 3.77 3.90
C ILE A 280 -9.50 3.21 2.47
N GLY A 281 -9.10 1.95 2.30
CA GLY A 281 -9.08 1.29 1.00
C GLY A 281 -10.47 1.14 0.39
N LYS A 282 -11.48 0.85 1.21
CA LYS A 282 -12.89 0.73 0.80
C LYS A 282 -13.43 2.07 0.30
N ASN A 283 -13.26 3.13 1.08
CA ASN A 283 -13.74 4.47 0.75
C ASN A 283 -13.03 5.01 -0.49
N LEU A 284 -11.77 4.61 -0.71
CA LEU A 284 -11.09 4.89 -1.97
C LEU A 284 -11.74 4.19 -3.17
N VAL A 285 -12.15 2.91 -3.03
CA VAL A 285 -12.89 2.19 -4.09
C VAL A 285 -14.24 2.87 -4.35
N ASP A 286 -14.96 3.26 -3.30
CA ASP A 286 -16.21 4.01 -3.39
C ASP A 286 -16.03 5.30 -4.21
N ILE A 287 -15.09 6.15 -3.80
CA ILE A 287 -14.79 7.41 -4.49
C ILE A 287 -14.47 7.13 -5.96
N ILE A 288 -13.59 6.17 -6.26
CA ILE A 288 -13.17 5.91 -7.64
C ILE A 288 -14.33 5.37 -8.49
N CYS A 289 -15.13 4.44 -7.96
CA CYS A 289 -16.25 3.87 -8.71
C CYS A 289 -17.36 4.91 -8.94
N THR A 290 -17.72 5.67 -7.91
CA THR A 290 -18.72 6.74 -7.98
C THR A 290 -18.34 7.78 -9.04
N ASN A 291 -17.06 8.18 -9.09
CA ASN A 291 -16.60 9.14 -10.09
C ASN A 291 -16.48 8.57 -11.52
N ASN A 292 -16.53 7.25 -11.67
CA ASN A 292 -16.57 6.58 -12.98
C ASN A 292 -17.99 6.16 -13.38
N GLY A 293 -19.02 6.76 -12.77
CA GLY A 293 -20.42 6.61 -13.16
C GLY A 293 -21.12 5.39 -12.57
N TYR A 294 -20.53 4.72 -11.57
CA TYR A 294 -21.20 3.66 -10.83
C TYR A 294 -22.03 4.23 -9.67
N GLU A 295 -23.14 3.58 -9.35
CA GLU A 295 -23.89 3.85 -8.12
C GLU A 295 -23.36 2.92 -7.02
N VAL A 296 -22.63 3.50 -6.06
CA VAL A 296 -22.02 2.75 -4.96
C VAL A 296 -22.86 2.88 -3.69
N HIS A 297 -23.31 1.75 -3.15
CA HIS A 297 -23.93 1.64 -1.83
C HIS A 297 -22.89 1.16 -0.83
N ASN A 298 -22.13 2.11 -0.29
CA ASN A 298 -21.17 1.87 0.79
C ASN A 298 -21.92 1.75 2.12
N ILE A 299 -22.06 0.51 2.61
CA ILE A 299 -22.81 0.21 3.85
C ILE A 299 -21.93 0.23 5.10
N GLY A 300 -20.69 0.70 4.99
CA GLY A 300 -19.83 0.99 6.13
C GLY A 300 -18.94 -0.18 6.53
N ILE A 301 -18.68 -0.28 7.83
CA ILE A 301 -17.70 -1.18 8.45
C ILE A 301 -18.34 -2.18 9.40
N LYS A 302 -17.65 -3.28 9.71
CA LYS A 302 -18.13 -4.36 10.58
C LYS A 302 -19.41 -5.03 10.08
N ILE A 303 -19.63 -5.07 8.77
CA ILE A 303 -20.90 -5.50 8.19
C ILE A 303 -20.96 -7.03 8.07
N GLY A 304 -22.07 -7.62 8.52
CA GLY A 304 -22.35 -9.05 8.40
C GLY A 304 -22.88 -9.43 7.01
N ILE A 305 -22.66 -10.67 6.58
CA ILE A 305 -23.08 -11.13 5.25
C ILE A 305 -24.59 -11.00 5.01
N GLN A 306 -25.42 -11.20 6.03
CA GLN A 306 -26.87 -11.07 5.91
C GLN A 306 -27.29 -9.65 5.53
N GLU A 307 -26.70 -8.63 6.16
CA GLU A 307 -26.93 -7.21 5.85
C GLU A 307 -26.43 -6.86 4.44
N MET A 308 -25.28 -7.42 4.01
CA MET A 308 -24.80 -7.26 2.64
C MET A 308 -25.79 -7.84 1.62
N ILE A 309 -26.29 -9.06 1.87
CA ILE A 309 -27.26 -9.74 0.99
C ILE A 309 -28.56 -8.94 0.92
N GLU A 310 -29.07 -8.48 2.06
CA GLU A 310 -30.26 -7.63 2.13
C GLU A 310 -30.08 -6.38 1.28
N LYS A 311 -28.93 -5.70 1.40
CA LYS A 311 -28.67 -4.50 0.61
C LYS A 311 -28.53 -4.80 -0.88
N VAL A 312 -27.83 -5.87 -1.26
CA VAL A 312 -27.68 -6.29 -2.66
C VAL A 312 -29.05 -6.53 -3.30
N LYS A 313 -29.96 -7.20 -2.59
CA LYS A 313 -31.34 -7.45 -3.05
C LYS A 313 -32.17 -6.18 -3.08
N GLU A 314 -32.09 -5.33 -2.06
CA GLU A 314 -32.83 -4.06 -1.96
C GLU A 314 -32.54 -3.15 -3.17
N VAL A 315 -31.27 -3.00 -3.52
CA VAL A 315 -30.84 -2.05 -4.56
C VAL A 315 -30.70 -2.70 -5.95
N ASN A 316 -30.85 -4.02 -6.04
CA ASN A 316 -30.54 -4.85 -7.20
C ASN A 316 -29.10 -4.60 -7.69
N ALA A 317 -28.13 -4.80 -6.81
CA ALA A 317 -26.73 -4.54 -7.10
C ALA A 317 -26.17 -5.52 -8.15
N ASP A 318 -25.28 -5.02 -9.00
CA ASP A 318 -24.61 -5.81 -10.03
C ASP A 318 -23.38 -6.56 -9.51
N ALA A 319 -22.83 -6.11 -8.39
CA ALA A 319 -21.70 -6.74 -7.72
C ALA A 319 -21.68 -6.43 -6.22
N LEU A 320 -21.05 -7.33 -5.47
CA LEU A 320 -20.74 -7.16 -4.04
C LEU A 320 -19.23 -7.02 -3.85
N GLY A 321 -18.80 -5.91 -3.27
CA GLY A 321 -17.42 -5.66 -2.86
C GLY A 321 -17.24 -5.87 -1.35
N MET A 322 -16.24 -6.67 -0.96
CA MET A 322 -15.84 -6.87 0.44
C MET A 322 -14.40 -6.43 0.68
N SER A 323 -14.20 -5.63 1.72
CA SER A 323 -12.89 -5.12 2.16
C SER A 323 -12.46 -5.68 3.51
N GLY A 324 -11.16 -5.87 3.72
CA GLY A 324 -10.59 -6.30 5.00
C GLY A 324 -9.06 -6.12 5.10
N LEU A 325 -8.59 -5.67 6.25
CA LEU A 325 -7.18 -5.46 6.56
C LEU A 325 -6.60 -6.56 7.45
N LEU A 326 -7.40 -7.17 8.32
CA LEU A 326 -6.91 -8.18 9.27
C LEU A 326 -6.80 -9.57 8.64
N VAL A 327 -5.90 -10.41 9.18
CA VAL A 327 -5.77 -11.81 8.72
C VAL A 327 -7.09 -12.57 8.95
N LYS A 328 -7.78 -12.34 10.07
CA LYS A 328 -9.09 -12.93 10.38
C LYS A 328 -10.16 -12.53 9.34
N SER A 329 -10.07 -11.34 8.77
CA SER A 329 -10.99 -10.86 7.71
C SER A 329 -10.96 -11.74 6.46
N THR A 330 -9.80 -12.34 6.13
CA THR A 330 -9.69 -13.26 4.99
C THR A 330 -10.45 -14.57 5.18
N ILE A 331 -10.64 -15.00 6.44
CA ILE A 331 -11.43 -16.16 6.80
C ILE A 331 -12.92 -15.79 6.75
N ILE A 332 -13.30 -14.63 7.31
CA ILE A 332 -14.68 -14.12 7.23
C ILE A 332 -15.13 -13.98 5.77
N MET A 333 -14.29 -13.46 4.88
CA MET A 333 -14.61 -13.38 3.45
C MET A 333 -14.85 -14.74 2.81
N ARG A 334 -14.06 -15.76 3.18
CA ARG A 334 -14.28 -17.14 2.70
C ARG A 334 -15.62 -17.68 3.19
N ASP A 335 -15.93 -17.47 4.47
CA ASP A 335 -17.16 -17.97 5.08
C ASP A 335 -18.38 -17.24 4.48
N ASN A 336 -18.28 -15.95 4.18
CA ASN A 336 -19.30 -15.18 3.46
C ASN A 336 -19.58 -15.77 2.06
N LEU A 337 -18.56 -16.21 1.33
CA LEU A 337 -18.73 -16.87 0.03
C LEU A 337 -19.46 -18.22 0.16
N GLN A 338 -19.18 -18.99 1.21
CA GLN A 338 -19.89 -20.24 1.50
C GLN A 338 -21.36 -20.00 1.83
N GLU A 339 -21.65 -18.93 2.57
CA GLU A 339 -23.01 -18.53 2.89
C GLU A 339 -23.79 -18.13 1.62
N LEU A 340 -23.17 -17.36 0.72
CA LEU A 340 -23.78 -17.01 -0.58
C LEU A 340 -24.13 -18.27 -1.39
N ASN A 341 -23.23 -19.26 -1.45
CA ASN A 341 -23.52 -20.55 -2.07
C ASN A 341 -24.68 -21.29 -1.38
N THR A 342 -24.70 -21.32 -0.05
CA THR A 342 -25.73 -21.99 0.75
C THR A 342 -27.12 -21.37 0.51
N GLN A 343 -27.18 -20.07 0.27
CA GLN A 343 -28.41 -19.35 -0.08
C GLN A 343 -28.72 -19.36 -1.59
N GLU A 344 -27.98 -20.11 -2.41
CA GLU A 344 -28.13 -20.19 -3.87
C GLU A 344 -27.96 -18.84 -4.59
N LEU A 345 -27.13 -17.95 -4.03
CA LEU A 345 -26.84 -16.59 -4.53
C LEU A 345 -25.50 -16.50 -5.27
N SER A 346 -25.06 -17.60 -5.90
CA SER A 346 -23.79 -17.68 -6.63
C SER A 346 -23.79 -16.89 -7.96
N ASP A 347 -24.93 -16.34 -8.35
CA ASP A 347 -25.06 -15.42 -9.47
C ASP A 347 -24.47 -14.03 -9.19
N ILE A 348 -24.34 -13.64 -7.91
CA ILE A 348 -23.75 -12.36 -7.50
C ILE A 348 -22.23 -12.36 -7.76
N PRO A 349 -21.69 -11.49 -8.62
CA PRO A 349 -20.25 -11.31 -8.76
C PRO A 349 -19.66 -10.67 -7.49
N VAL A 350 -18.55 -11.23 -7.00
CA VAL A 350 -17.90 -10.76 -5.76
C VAL A 350 -16.51 -10.20 -6.04
N LEU A 351 -16.23 -8.99 -5.56
CA LEU A 351 -14.91 -8.36 -5.57
C LEU A 351 -14.34 -8.39 -4.15
N LEU A 352 -13.14 -8.94 -3.98
CA LEU A 352 -12.44 -9.03 -2.71
C LEU A 352 -11.17 -8.17 -2.73
N GLY A 353 -11.01 -7.30 -1.73
CA GLY A 353 -9.83 -6.42 -1.63
C GLY A 353 -9.42 -6.12 -0.18
N GLY A 354 -8.21 -5.57 -0.03
CA GLY A 354 -7.67 -5.17 1.27
C GLY A 354 -6.33 -5.84 1.62
N ALA A 355 -5.61 -5.28 2.59
CA ALA A 355 -4.17 -5.51 2.78
C ALA A 355 -3.80 -6.96 3.18
N ALA A 356 -4.71 -7.69 3.83
CA ALA A 356 -4.46 -9.09 4.20
C ALA A 356 -4.66 -10.08 3.03
N LEU A 357 -5.36 -9.68 1.98
CA LEU A 357 -5.63 -10.55 0.84
C LEU A 357 -4.44 -10.61 -0.12
N THR A 358 -4.32 -11.75 -0.78
CA THR A 358 -3.37 -11.92 -1.89
C THR A 358 -4.11 -12.44 -3.10
N ARG A 359 -3.63 -12.08 -4.30
CA ARG A 359 -4.19 -12.62 -5.56
C ARG A 359 -4.25 -14.14 -5.56
N SER A 360 -3.18 -14.79 -5.08
CA SER A 360 -3.10 -16.25 -5.00
C SER A 360 -4.22 -16.84 -4.15
N TYR A 361 -4.51 -16.26 -2.99
CA TYR A 361 -5.56 -16.78 -2.11
C TYR A 361 -6.94 -16.67 -2.76
N VAL A 362 -7.27 -15.52 -3.33
CA VAL A 362 -8.57 -15.31 -3.99
C VAL A 362 -8.72 -16.18 -5.23
N GLU A 363 -7.75 -16.15 -6.14
CA GLU A 363 -7.87 -16.80 -7.45
C GLU A 363 -7.62 -18.32 -7.42
N GLN A 364 -7.10 -18.88 -6.33
CA GLN A 364 -6.83 -20.32 -6.22
C GLN A 364 -7.60 -21.02 -5.10
N ASP A 365 -7.77 -20.38 -3.95
CA ASP A 365 -8.45 -20.99 -2.81
C ASP A 365 -9.93 -20.59 -2.83
N LEU A 366 -10.23 -19.30 -2.92
CA LEU A 366 -11.63 -18.82 -2.85
C LEU A 366 -12.45 -19.15 -4.10
N ARG A 367 -11.84 -19.19 -5.29
CA ARG A 367 -12.49 -19.69 -6.53
C ARG A 367 -12.88 -21.18 -6.47
N LYS A 368 -12.34 -21.96 -5.52
CA LYS A 368 -12.79 -23.35 -5.27
C LYS A 368 -13.94 -23.42 -4.28
N VAL A 369 -14.18 -22.34 -3.54
CA VAL A 369 -15.16 -22.27 -2.47
C VAL A 369 -16.47 -21.69 -2.98
N TYR A 370 -16.40 -20.65 -3.82
CA TYR A 370 -17.57 -19.98 -4.38
C TYR A 370 -17.91 -20.50 -5.78
N ASP A 371 -19.20 -20.75 -6.05
CA ASP A 371 -19.65 -21.27 -7.34
C ASP A 371 -19.77 -20.15 -8.40
N GLY A 372 -19.81 -18.90 -7.95
CA GLY A 372 -19.94 -17.70 -8.76
C GLY A 372 -18.62 -17.11 -9.26
N ARG A 373 -18.69 -15.86 -9.75
CA ARG A 373 -17.49 -15.11 -10.14
C ARG A 373 -16.89 -14.42 -8.92
N VAL A 374 -15.60 -14.65 -8.66
CA VAL A 374 -14.85 -13.94 -7.63
C VAL A 374 -13.55 -13.33 -8.17
N PHE A 375 -13.31 -12.08 -7.79
CA PHE A 375 -12.20 -11.26 -8.28
C PHE A 375 -11.36 -10.73 -7.13
N TYR A 376 -10.05 -10.65 -7.35
CA TYR A 376 -9.14 -9.94 -6.46
C TYR A 376 -8.95 -8.52 -6.99
N GLY A 377 -9.25 -7.53 -6.16
CA GLY A 377 -8.89 -6.14 -6.42
C GLY A 377 -7.62 -5.78 -5.67
N LYS A 378 -6.47 -5.69 -6.37
CA LYS A 378 -5.23 -5.19 -5.76
C LYS A 378 -5.37 -3.74 -5.29
N ASP A 379 -6.12 -2.96 -6.05
CA ASP A 379 -6.44 -1.57 -5.81
C ASP A 379 -7.82 -1.22 -6.40
N ALA A 380 -8.27 0.01 -6.18
CA ALA A 380 -9.56 0.49 -6.64
C ALA A 380 -9.75 0.45 -8.17
N PHE A 381 -8.67 0.56 -8.95
CA PHE A 381 -8.74 0.59 -10.40
C PHE A 381 -8.86 -0.80 -11.00
N GLU A 382 -8.19 -1.80 -10.40
CA GLU A 382 -8.46 -3.19 -10.77
C GLU A 382 -9.93 -3.55 -10.48
N GLY A 383 -10.47 -3.09 -9.34
CA GLY A 383 -11.90 -3.23 -9.04
C GLY A 383 -12.81 -2.58 -10.08
N LEU A 384 -12.51 -1.34 -10.47
CA LEU A 384 -13.23 -0.62 -11.53
C LEU A 384 -13.18 -1.35 -12.88
N SER A 385 -12.01 -1.85 -13.29
CA SER A 385 -11.84 -2.60 -14.55
C SER A 385 -12.68 -3.89 -14.57
N VAL A 386 -12.77 -4.58 -13.44
CA VAL A 386 -13.63 -5.76 -13.28
C VAL A 386 -15.10 -5.38 -13.45
N LEU A 387 -15.56 -4.31 -12.79
CA LEU A 387 -16.93 -3.81 -12.92
C LEU A 387 -17.26 -3.44 -14.37
N ASP A 388 -16.35 -2.76 -15.06
CA ASP A 388 -16.50 -2.38 -16.47
C ASP A 388 -16.71 -3.60 -17.38
N THR A 389 -15.95 -4.67 -17.11
CA THR A 389 -16.06 -5.93 -17.83
C THR A 389 -17.40 -6.62 -17.52
N LEU A 390 -17.82 -6.65 -16.25
CA LEU A 390 -19.11 -7.22 -15.85
C LEU A 390 -20.28 -6.48 -16.52
N MET A 391 -20.22 -5.14 -16.60
CA MET A 391 -21.26 -4.33 -17.22
C MET A 391 -21.30 -4.54 -18.73
N ASN A 392 -20.13 -4.71 -19.36
CA ASN A 392 -20.07 -5.05 -20.78
C ASN A 392 -20.67 -6.44 -21.07
N ILE A 393 -20.41 -7.44 -20.23
CA ILE A 393 -21.05 -8.77 -20.33
C ILE A 393 -22.56 -8.64 -20.20
N LYS A 394 -23.05 -7.89 -19.21
CA LYS A 394 -24.49 -7.65 -19.00
C LYS A 394 -25.14 -6.95 -20.20
N LYS A 395 -24.46 -5.98 -20.81
CA LYS A 395 -24.95 -5.21 -21.96
C LYS A 395 -24.95 -6.01 -23.27
N THR A 396 -23.89 -6.78 -23.52
CA THR A 396 -23.67 -7.49 -24.80
C THR A 396 -24.22 -8.92 -24.81
N GLY A 397 -24.37 -9.54 -23.63
CA GLY A 397 -24.70 -10.95 -23.48
C GLY A 397 -23.55 -11.90 -23.86
N ILE A 398 -22.38 -11.38 -24.24
CA ILE A 398 -21.20 -12.17 -24.58
C ILE A 398 -20.46 -12.46 -23.28
N ASP A 399 -20.59 -13.69 -22.79
CA ASP A 399 -19.96 -14.13 -21.55
C ASP A 399 -18.68 -14.94 -21.81
N ASP A 400 -17.62 -14.62 -21.05
CA ASP A 400 -16.47 -15.51 -20.89
C ASP A 400 -16.69 -16.36 -19.63
N PRO A 401 -16.98 -17.67 -19.75
CA PRO A 401 -17.28 -18.52 -18.61
C PRO A 401 -16.12 -18.63 -17.62
N ASP A 402 -14.87 -18.44 -18.08
CA ASP A 402 -13.66 -18.48 -17.28
C ASP A 402 -13.44 -17.19 -16.48
N PHE A 403 -14.05 -16.07 -16.88
CA PHE A 403 -13.86 -14.77 -16.25
C PHE A 403 -14.36 -14.78 -14.79
N GLY A 404 -13.42 -14.61 -13.86
CA GLY A 404 -13.71 -14.67 -12.42
C GLY A 404 -13.86 -16.07 -11.83
N ARG A 405 -13.76 -17.13 -12.65
CA ARG A 405 -13.93 -18.54 -12.22
C ARG A 405 -12.68 -19.40 -12.42
N LYS A 406 -11.88 -19.08 -13.45
CA LYS A 406 -10.66 -19.83 -13.77
C LYS A 406 -9.67 -19.78 -12.62
N LEU A 407 -9.14 -20.94 -12.23
CA LEU A 407 -8.10 -21.01 -11.21
C LEU A 407 -6.81 -20.35 -11.72
N GLY A 408 -6.21 -19.47 -10.91
CA GLY A 408 -4.95 -18.82 -11.24
C GLY A 408 -3.77 -19.79 -11.27
N THR A 409 -2.80 -19.57 -12.16
CA THR A 409 -1.56 -20.37 -12.24
C THR A 409 -0.65 -20.12 -11.04
N ARG A 410 -0.04 -21.20 -10.53
CA ARG A 410 0.80 -21.19 -9.33
C ARG A 410 2.23 -20.76 -9.72
N LEU A 411 2.64 -19.55 -9.32
CA LEU A 411 4.04 -19.10 -9.50
C LEU A 411 5.00 -19.70 -8.46
N ILE A 412 4.47 -20.20 -7.33
CA ILE A 412 5.25 -20.75 -6.22
C ILE A 412 4.57 -22.03 -5.77
N GLU A 413 5.23 -23.19 -5.94
CA GLU A 413 4.80 -24.43 -5.29
C GLU A 413 4.70 -24.19 -3.79
N ARG A 414 3.59 -24.58 -3.16
CA ARG A 414 3.55 -24.61 -1.69
C ARG A 414 4.73 -25.46 -1.28
N ALA A 415 5.67 -24.89 -0.52
CA ALA A 415 6.46 -25.71 0.39
C ALA A 415 5.44 -26.60 1.11
N GLU A 416 5.63 -27.91 1.05
CA GLU A 416 4.74 -28.86 1.72
C GLU A 416 4.51 -28.34 3.13
N LYS A 417 3.23 -28.32 3.56
CA LYS A 417 2.94 -28.07 4.98
C LYS A 417 3.73 -29.14 5.73
N VAL A 418 4.81 -28.72 6.39
CA VAL A 418 5.54 -29.60 7.28
C VAL A 418 4.54 -29.98 8.37
N GLU A 419 3.98 -31.19 8.28
CA GLU A 419 3.21 -31.76 9.38
C GLU A 419 4.21 -31.96 10.52
N VAL A 420 4.24 -30.99 11.43
CA VAL A 420 5.03 -31.10 12.65
C VAL A 420 4.23 -31.95 13.61
N ASP A 421 4.85 -33.05 14.07
CA ASP A 421 4.30 -33.88 15.15
C ASP A 421 4.12 -33.00 16.39
N PRO A 422 2.88 -32.79 16.91
CA PRO A 422 2.63 -31.95 18.07
C PRO A 422 3.44 -32.36 19.31
N SER A 423 3.81 -33.64 19.43
CA SER A 423 4.62 -34.13 20.56
C SER A 423 6.07 -33.63 20.54
N THR A 424 6.54 -33.12 19.40
CA THR A 424 7.89 -32.57 19.24
C THR A 424 7.98 -31.07 19.55
N ILE A 425 6.83 -30.40 19.70
CA ILE A 425 6.77 -28.98 20.02
C ILE A 425 7.03 -28.82 21.52
N PRO A 426 8.09 -28.10 21.93
CA PRO A 426 8.40 -27.92 23.33
C PRO A 426 7.33 -27.04 24.01
N ALA A 427 7.06 -27.32 25.28
CA ALA A 427 6.09 -26.56 26.08
C ALA A 427 6.49 -25.09 26.31
N ARG A 428 7.77 -24.77 26.12
CA ARG A 428 8.35 -23.42 26.15
C ARG A 428 9.43 -23.31 25.08
N SER A 429 9.58 -22.16 24.44
CA SER A 429 10.68 -21.91 23.51
C SER A 429 12.05 -22.07 24.20
N PRO A 430 12.98 -22.87 23.64
CA PRO A 430 14.32 -23.01 24.19
C PRO A 430 15.20 -21.77 23.96
N GLU A 431 14.78 -20.83 23.10
CA GLU A 431 15.53 -19.58 22.82
C GLU A 431 15.15 -18.42 23.76
N VAL A 432 14.16 -18.62 24.62
CA VAL A 432 13.71 -17.63 25.59
C VAL A 432 14.35 -17.92 26.94
N GLU A 433 15.34 -17.12 27.29
CA GLU A 433 16.09 -17.19 28.54
C GLU A 433 15.19 -16.90 29.76
N THR A 434 15.59 -17.39 30.94
CA THR A 434 14.80 -17.26 32.18
C THR A 434 15.56 -16.61 33.32
N ASP A 435 16.79 -16.18 33.07
CA ASP A 435 17.70 -15.57 34.05
C ASP A 435 17.86 -14.06 33.80
N ASN A 436 17.12 -13.49 32.84
CA ASN A 436 17.09 -12.06 32.60
C ASN A 436 16.54 -11.28 33.80
N GLU A 437 16.97 -10.04 33.98
CA GLU A 437 16.43 -9.15 35.00
C GLU A 437 14.92 -8.93 34.82
N VAL A 438 14.18 -8.94 35.92
CA VAL A 438 12.74 -8.60 35.99
C VAL A 438 12.61 -7.24 36.67
N PHE A 439 11.88 -6.32 36.05
CA PHE A 439 11.68 -4.97 36.58
C PHE A 439 10.41 -4.87 37.39
N THR A 440 10.51 -4.27 38.58
CA THR A 440 9.33 -3.98 39.41
C THR A 440 8.67 -2.69 38.90
N PRO A 441 7.37 -2.71 38.59
CA PRO A 441 6.67 -1.52 38.10
C PRO A 441 6.52 -0.46 39.20
N PRO A 442 6.40 0.84 38.84
CA PRO A 442 6.24 1.91 39.82
C PRO A 442 4.92 1.88 40.58
N PHE A 443 3.90 1.17 40.07
CA PHE A 443 2.62 0.94 40.72
C PHE A 443 1.98 -0.33 40.15
N LEU A 444 0.94 -0.85 40.82
CA LEU A 444 0.08 -1.91 40.29
C LEU A 444 -1.34 -1.38 40.07
N GLY A 445 -2.05 -1.97 39.12
CA GLY A 445 -3.37 -1.52 38.68
C GLY A 445 -3.28 -0.52 37.52
N SER A 446 -4.36 0.19 37.27
CA SER A 446 -4.53 1.05 36.08
C SER A 446 -4.65 2.54 36.44
N LYS A 447 -4.14 3.39 35.54
CA LYS A 447 -4.23 4.86 35.62
C LYS A 447 -4.71 5.43 34.29
N VAL A 448 -5.39 6.57 34.38
CA VAL A 448 -5.83 7.35 33.23
C VAL A 448 -4.96 8.60 33.12
N VAL A 449 -4.53 8.91 31.90
CA VAL A 449 -3.86 10.16 31.57
C VAL A 449 -4.59 10.86 30.43
N LYS A 450 -4.86 12.15 30.63
CA LYS A 450 -5.54 13.07 29.69
C LYS A 450 -4.73 14.37 29.61
N GLY A 451 -5.02 15.19 28.60
CA GLY A 451 -4.34 16.49 28.43
C GLY A 451 -2.89 16.35 27.99
N ILE A 452 -2.59 15.31 27.21
CA ILE A 452 -1.27 15.04 26.65
C ILE A 452 -1.01 16.05 25.52
N GLY A 453 0.19 16.64 25.49
CA GLY A 453 0.55 17.63 24.47
C GLY A 453 0.57 17.01 23.08
N LEU A 454 -0.22 17.56 22.15
CA LEU A 454 -0.26 17.07 20.76
C LEU A 454 1.09 17.24 20.03
N ASP A 455 1.91 18.21 20.42
CA ASP A 455 3.26 18.38 19.88
C ASP A 455 4.20 17.25 20.31
N GLU A 456 4.13 16.82 21.57
CA GLU A 456 4.93 15.68 22.08
C GLU A 456 4.56 14.38 21.37
N ILE A 457 3.28 14.17 21.10
CA ILE A 457 2.80 13.00 20.35
C ILE A 457 3.28 13.08 18.90
N ALA A 458 3.20 14.26 18.28
CA ALA A 458 3.57 14.45 16.88
C ALA A 458 5.05 14.16 16.59
N GLU A 459 5.93 14.24 17.59
CA GLU A 459 7.34 13.82 17.46
C GLU A 459 7.50 12.34 17.15
N TYR A 460 6.49 11.52 17.46
CA TYR A 460 6.49 10.06 17.23
C TYR A 460 5.76 9.65 15.94
N ILE A 461 5.35 10.60 15.09
CA ILE A 461 4.73 10.30 13.80
C ILE A 461 5.72 9.55 12.89
N ASN A 462 5.29 8.41 12.36
CA ASN A 462 5.98 7.72 11.29
C ASN A 462 5.61 8.35 9.94
N GLU A 463 6.40 9.34 9.52
CA GLU A 463 6.20 10.03 8.23
C GLU A 463 6.14 9.06 7.02
N THR A 464 6.84 7.93 7.08
CA THR A 464 6.77 6.93 6.01
C THR A 464 5.38 6.30 5.94
N ALA A 465 4.82 5.91 7.09
CA ALA A 465 3.49 5.31 7.16
C ALA A 465 2.41 6.33 6.77
N LEU A 466 2.47 7.55 7.32
CA LEU A 466 1.54 8.62 6.98
C LEU A 466 1.57 8.97 5.50
N PHE A 467 2.74 9.32 4.95
CA PHE A 467 2.82 9.82 3.57
C PHE A 467 2.58 8.73 2.55
N ARG A 468 3.12 7.52 2.74
CA ARG A 468 3.04 6.46 1.74
C ARG A 468 1.82 5.57 1.89
N ASN A 469 1.40 5.25 3.12
CA ASN A 469 0.32 4.29 3.34
C ASN A 469 -1.03 4.99 3.51
N GLN A 470 -1.09 6.03 4.35
CA GLN A 470 -2.36 6.71 4.61
C GLN A 470 -2.71 7.70 3.50
N TRP A 471 -1.77 8.58 3.14
CA TRP A 471 -1.99 9.61 2.12
C TRP A 471 -1.61 9.18 0.71
N GLN A 472 -1.00 8.00 0.56
CA GLN A 472 -0.66 7.40 -0.74
C GLN A 472 0.21 8.28 -1.65
N TYR A 473 0.95 9.23 -1.08
CA TYR A 473 2.01 9.93 -1.80
C TYR A 473 3.13 8.94 -2.15
N ARG A 474 3.78 9.23 -3.27
CA ARG A 474 4.95 8.47 -3.73
C ARG A 474 6.12 9.44 -3.87
N PRO A 475 7.36 8.96 -3.59
CA PRO A 475 8.56 9.70 -3.96
C PRO A 475 8.48 10.06 -5.44
N ASN A 476 8.80 11.29 -5.75
CA ASN A 476 9.08 11.67 -7.12
C ASN A 476 10.30 10.89 -7.59
N GLU A 477 10.33 10.69 -8.88
CA GLU A 477 11.30 9.96 -9.64
C GLU A 477 12.72 10.57 -9.29
N GLY A 478 13.61 9.85 -8.57
CA GLY A 478 14.94 10.32 -8.13
C GLY A 478 15.00 11.13 -6.82
N GLU A 479 13.85 11.32 -6.18
CA GLU A 479 13.72 11.96 -4.86
C GLU A 479 14.22 11.00 -3.78
N THR A 480 15.18 11.44 -2.96
CA THR A 480 15.59 10.64 -1.80
C THR A 480 14.43 10.53 -0.82
N ASP A 481 14.46 9.54 0.09
CA ASP A 481 13.41 9.43 1.12
C ASP A 481 13.32 10.71 1.98
N ALA A 482 14.44 11.40 2.18
CA ALA A 482 14.48 12.68 2.89
C ALA A 482 13.81 13.80 2.09
N ASP A 483 14.19 13.99 0.82
CA ASP A 483 13.58 15.01 -0.04
C ASP A 483 12.07 14.79 -0.20
N PHE A 484 11.65 13.52 -0.30
CA PHE A 484 10.24 13.11 -0.38
C PHE A 484 9.47 13.58 0.84
N LYS A 485 10.01 13.30 2.03
CA LYS A 485 9.41 13.72 3.28
C LYS A 485 9.40 15.24 3.42
N ASP A 486 10.50 15.90 3.05
CA ASP A 486 10.64 17.36 3.13
C ASP A 486 9.62 18.10 2.26
N ARG A 487 9.28 17.55 1.09
CA ARG A 487 8.24 18.10 0.21
C ARG A 487 6.84 18.03 0.81
N ILE A 488 6.54 16.98 1.57
CA ILE A 488 5.20 16.73 2.13
C ILE A 488 5.05 17.31 3.56
N ARG A 489 6.15 17.51 4.29
CA ARG A 489 6.13 18.04 5.67
C ARG A 489 5.43 19.41 5.82
N PRO A 490 5.46 20.35 4.86
CA PRO A 490 4.64 21.56 4.90
C PRO A 490 3.14 21.25 5.01
N LEU A 491 2.63 20.32 4.20
CA LEU A 491 1.24 19.87 4.25
C LEU A 491 0.94 19.23 5.62
N LEU A 492 1.83 18.36 6.12
CA LEU A 492 1.67 17.80 7.47
C LEU A 492 1.54 18.88 8.55
N ARG A 493 2.42 19.88 8.53
CA ARG A 493 2.39 20.96 9.53
C ARG A 493 1.09 21.77 9.47
N GLU A 494 0.66 22.12 8.26
CA GLU A 494 -0.59 22.85 8.04
C GLU A 494 -1.80 22.06 8.54
N GLN A 495 -1.93 20.81 8.10
CA GLN A 495 -3.09 19.97 8.37
C GLN A 495 -3.15 19.51 9.83
N LEU A 496 -2.00 19.21 10.44
CA LEU A 496 -1.91 18.95 11.87
C LEU A 496 -2.24 20.22 12.68
N GLY A 497 -1.82 21.40 12.21
CA GLY A 497 -2.20 22.69 12.80
C GLY A 497 -3.71 22.92 12.76
N ALA A 498 -4.34 22.67 11.61
CA ALA A 498 -5.79 22.75 11.45
C ALA A 498 -6.52 21.76 12.36
N ALA A 499 -6.06 20.51 12.44
CA ALA A 499 -6.64 19.49 13.31
C ALA A 499 -6.54 19.85 14.81
N LYS A 500 -5.40 20.44 15.21
CA LYS A 500 -5.18 20.98 16.57
C LYS A 500 -6.14 22.13 16.87
N SER A 501 -6.20 23.14 16.00
CA SER A 501 -7.07 24.31 16.18
C SER A 501 -8.55 23.97 16.11
N GLY A 502 -8.93 22.96 15.33
CA GLY A 502 -10.29 22.44 15.24
C GLY A 502 -10.72 21.60 16.44
N GLY A 503 -9.79 21.20 17.31
CA GLY A 503 -10.10 20.36 18.49
C GLY A 503 -10.48 18.92 18.13
N TYR A 504 -10.02 18.42 16.98
CA TYR A 504 -10.39 17.09 16.49
C TYR A 504 -9.58 15.96 17.14
N LEU A 505 -8.36 16.25 17.61
CA LEU A 505 -7.46 15.29 18.23
C LEU A 505 -7.51 15.41 19.75
N VAL A 506 -8.08 14.41 20.42
CA VAL A 506 -8.29 14.39 21.87
C VAL A 506 -7.55 13.19 22.48
N PRO A 507 -6.24 13.31 22.74
CA PRO A 507 -5.42 12.19 23.18
C PRO A 507 -5.75 11.78 24.61
N GLN A 508 -6.02 10.48 24.80
CA GLN A 508 -6.25 9.88 26.11
C GLN A 508 -5.56 8.52 26.19
N VAL A 509 -5.07 8.17 27.37
CA VAL A 509 -4.44 6.89 27.63
C VAL A 509 -4.99 6.30 28.92
N VAL A 510 -5.28 5.00 28.89
CA VAL A 510 -5.41 4.19 30.09
C VAL A 510 -4.35 3.10 30.04
N TYR A 511 -3.54 3.00 31.09
CA TYR A 511 -2.45 2.03 31.14
C TYR A 511 -2.27 1.51 32.56
N GLY A 512 -1.62 0.37 32.71
CA GLY A 512 -1.40 -0.21 34.02
C GLY A 512 -0.38 -1.33 34.00
N TYR A 513 0.07 -1.68 35.19
CA TYR A 513 0.97 -2.80 35.43
C TYR A 513 0.29 -3.82 36.30
N PHE A 514 0.45 -5.09 35.95
CA PHE A 514 -0.20 -6.18 36.65
C PHE A 514 0.81 -7.29 36.93
N PRO A 515 0.72 -7.95 38.10
CA PRO A 515 1.48 -9.15 38.36
C PRO A 515 1.00 -10.25 37.42
N VAL A 516 1.93 -10.94 36.77
CA VAL A 516 1.61 -12.01 35.81
C VAL A 516 2.53 -13.20 35.98
N ASN A 517 2.06 -14.36 35.53
CA ASN A 517 2.89 -15.55 35.37
C ASN A 517 2.44 -16.37 34.16
N ALA A 518 3.38 -17.05 33.52
CA ALA A 518 3.11 -17.98 32.44
C ALA A 518 2.62 -19.34 32.97
N ASP A 519 1.67 -19.94 32.26
CA ASP A 519 1.16 -21.29 32.49
C ASP A 519 1.01 -21.99 31.14
N GLY A 520 2.10 -22.63 30.71
CA GLY A 520 2.22 -23.14 29.33
C GLY A 520 2.13 -22.02 28.29
N ASN A 521 1.07 -22.02 27.48
CA ASN A 521 0.81 -21.01 26.47
C ASN A 521 -0.06 -19.85 26.99
N ASP A 522 -0.51 -19.92 28.24
CA ASP A 522 -1.35 -18.92 28.85
C ASP A 522 -0.52 -17.91 29.64
N LEU A 523 -1.01 -16.67 29.69
CA LEU A 523 -0.55 -15.66 30.62
C LEU A 523 -1.65 -15.39 31.66
N ILE A 524 -1.36 -15.72 32.91
CA ILE A 524 -2.23 -15.42 34.05
C ILE A 524 -1.95 -14.01 34.52
N VAL A 525 -3.00 -13.21 34.69
CA VAL A 525 -2.96 -11.91 35.34
C VAL A 525 -3.57 -12.02 36.73
N TRP A 526 -2.83 -11.62 37.75
CA TRP A 526 -3.26 -11.71 39.15
C TRP A 526 -3.91 -10.41 39.63
N THR A 527 -4.77 -10.51 40.65
CA THR A 527 -5.40 -9.33 41.28
C THR A 527 -4.39 -8.41 41.96
N ASP A 528 -3.34 -8.98 42.53
CA ASP A 528 -2.33 -8.29 43.32
C ASP A 528 -1.05 -9.16 43.46
N ASP A 529 -0.04 -8.62 44.15
CA ASP A 529 1.28 -9.24 44.26
C ASP A 529 1.28 -10.54 45.10
N THR A 530 0.16 -10.90 45.76
CA THR A 530 0.02 -12.19 46.45
C THR A 530 -0.15 -13.36 45.50
N ARG A 531 -0.61 -13.12 44.26
CA ARG A 531 -0.79 -14.15 43.20
C ARG A 531 -1.67 -15.32 43.63
N THR A 532 -2.78 -15.01 44.31
CA THR A 532 -3.72 -16.02 44.84
C THR A 532 -5.04 -16.08 44.09
N VAL A 533 -5.47 -14.96 43.50
CA VAL A 533 -6.73 -14.86 42.74
C VAL A 533 -6.41 -14.40 41.33
N GLU A 534 -6.82 -15.20 40.34
CA GLU A 534 -6.73 -14.82 38.94
C GLU A 534 -7.71 -13.68 38.64
N LYS A 535 -7.21 -12.62 38.02
CA LYS A 535 -8.00 -11.50 37.53
C LYS A 535 -8.40 -11.69 36.06
N ALA A 536 -7.49 -12.21 35.25
CA ALA A 536 -7.71 -12.50 33.84
C ALA A 536 -6.70 -13.56 33.36
N ARG A 537 -6.97 -14.18 32.22
CA ARG A 537 -6.07 -15.13 31.55
C ARG A 537 -6.13 -14.92 30.05
N PHE A 538 -4.97 -14.88 29.41
CA PHE A 538 -4.83 -14.74 27.95
C PHE A 538 -4.20 -16.00 27.38
N HIS A 539 -4.73 -16.52 26.27
CA HIS A 539 -4.14 -17.66 25.56
C HIS A 539 -3.39 -17.17 24.32
N TYR A 540 -2.12 -17.58 24.18
CA TYR A 540 -1.31 -17.19 23.02
C TYR A 540 -0.91 -18.38 22.14
N PRO A 541 -0.97 -18.24 20.80
CA PRO A 541 -0.54 -19.29 19.90
C PRO A 541 0.97 -19.49 19.95
N ARG A 542 1.40 -20.75 19.81
CA ARG A 542 2.81 -21.15 19.75
C ARG A 542 3.24 -21.44 18.32
N GLN A 543 4.42 -20.96 17.92
CA GLN A 543 5.01 -21.36 16.64
C GLN A 543 5.25 -22.88 16.60
N LYS A 544 4.81 -23.53 15.51
CA LYS A 544 4.99 -24.98 15.33
C LYS A 544 6.41 -25.38 14.92
N VAL A 545 7.24 -24.42 14.51
CA VAL A 545 8.64 -24.64 14.12
C VAL A 545 9.54 -23.77 14.97
N ALA A 546 10.81 -24.17 15.09
CA ALA A 546 11.83 -23.37 15.77
C ALA A 546 11.81 -21.92 15.25
N PRO A 547 11.85 -20.91 16.13
CA PRO A 547 12.20 -21.00 17.56
C PRO A 547 11.05 -21.33 18.53
N TYR A 548 9.87 -21.76 18.06
CA TYR A 548 8.73 -22.15 18.91
C TYR A 548 8.18 -21.04 19.82
N MET A 549 8.28 -19.78 19.40
CA MET A 549 7.92 -18.62 20.22
C MET A 549 6.43 -18.62 20.60
N CYS A 550 6.16 -18.17 21.82
CA CYS A 550 4.85 -17.85 22.38
C CYS A 550 5.01 -16.62 23.29
N ILE A 551 4.03 -15.70 23.32
CA ILE A 551 4.13 -14.49 24.15
C ILE A 551 4.25 -14.84 25.64
N ALA A 552 3.55 -15.88 26.09
CA ALA A 552 3.61 -16.35 27.48
C ALA A 552 5.04 -16.72 27.92
N ASP A 553 5.88 -17.22 27.01
CA ASP A 553 7.25 -17.66 27.34
C ASP A 553 8.14 -16.52 27.84
N PHE A 554 7.80 -15.27 27.52
CA PHE A 554 8.57 -14.10 27.95
C PHE A 554 8.38 -13.73 29.43
N TYR A 555 7.49 -14.44 30.14
CA TYR A 555 7.20 -14.21 31.55
C TYR A 555 7.65 -15.40 32.41
N ARG A 556 7.87 -15.17 33.71
CA ARG A 556 8.15 -16.25 34.68
C ARG A 556 6.98 -17.20 34.81
N SER A 557 7.26 -18.51 34.81
CA SER A 557 6.22 -19.52 34.94
C SER A 557 5.66 -19.59 36.37
N VAL A 558 4.43 -20.06 36.52
CA VAL A 558 3.85 -20.36 37.84
C VAL A 558 4.67 -21.41 38.59
N GLU A 559 5.28 -22.36 37.87
CA GLU A 559 6.12 -23.43 38.44
C GLU A 559 7.42 -22.91 39.05
N SER A 560 7.99 -21.82 38.52
CA SER A 560 9.24 -21.27 39.06
C SER A 560 9.04 -20.58 40.41
N GLY A 561 7.80 -20.18 40.74
CA GLY A 561 7.47 -19.38 41.92
C GLY A 561 8.06 -17.96 41.88
N GLU A 562 8.66 -17.54 40.77
CA GLU A 562 9.23 -16.21 40.61
C GLU A 562 8.17 -15.18 40.21
N LYS A 563 8.44 -13.93 40.58
CA LYS A 563 7.56 -12.80 40.26
C LYS A 563 7.84 -12.29 38.85
N ASP A 564 6.79 -11.94 38.13
CA ASP A 564 6.86 -11.16 36.90
C ASP A 564 5.70 -10.16 36.81
N TYR A 565 5.82 -9.24 35.84
CA TYR A 565 4.87 -8.16 35.59
C TYR A 565 4.73 -7.89 34.08
N ALA A 566 3.51 -7.59 33.66
CA ALA A 566 3.21 -7.07 32.33
C ALA A 566 2.61 -5.67 32.45
N ALA A 567 2.84 -4.85 31.43
CA ALA A 567 2.10 -3.61 31.25
C ALA A 567 1.05 -3.78 30.16
N PHE A 568 -0.10 -3.13 30.33
CA PHE A 568 -1.15 -3.06 29.33
C PHE A 568 -1.49 -1.59 29.11
N HIS A 569 -1.78 -1.21 27.87
CA HIS A 569 -2.27 0.13 27.56
C HIS A 569 -3.33 0.10 26.47
N ILE A 570 -4.25 1.07 26.54
CA ILE A 570 -5.16 1.48 25.48
C ILE A 570 -4.96 2.98 25.31
N VAL A 571 -4.71 3.42 24.07
CA VAL A 571 -4.55 4.82 23.71
C VAL A 571 -5.59 5.20 22.66
N THR A 572 -6.06 6.44 22.68
CA THR A 572 -7.06 6.93 21.71
C THR A 572 -6.86 8.39 21.35
N MET A 573 -7.28 8.77 20.14
CA MET A 573 -7.43 10.17 19.70
C MET A 573 -8.84 10.73 19.93
N GLY A 574 -9.75 9.96 20.52
CA GLY A 574 -11.14 10.35 20.76
C GLY A 574 -12.03 10.30 19.51
N SER A 575 -13.33 10.47 19.71
CA SER A 575 -14.33 10.43 18.63
C SER A 575 -14.32 11.64 17.68
N PRO A 576 -13.92 12.88 18.08
CA PRO A 576 -14.07 14.05 17.20
C PRO A 576 -13.35 13.95 15.84
N VAL A 577 -12.21 13.26 15.76
CA VAL A 577 -11.51 13.04 14.48
C VAL A 577 -12.29 12.12 13.55
N SER A 578 -12.89 11.04 14.08
CA SER A 578 -13.76 10.13 13.30
C SER A 578 -15.02 10.85 12.85
N GLU A 579 -15.66 11.62 13.74
CA GLU A 579 -16.85 12.42 13.45
C GLU A 579 -16.58 13.44 12.34
N LYS A 580 -15.47 14.19 12.45
CA LYS A 580 -15.10 15.18 11.43
C LYS A 580 -14.72 14.54 10.11
N ALA A 581 -14.03 13.40 10.14
CA ALA A 581 -13.73 12.65 8.93
C ALA A 581 -15.02 12.19 8.22
N ALA A 582 -16.00 11.67 8.96
CA ALA A 582 -17.30 11.28 8.40
C ALA A 582 -18.06 12.48 7.79
N GLU A 583 -18.01 13.65 8.43
CA GLU A 583 -18.57 14.90 7.90
C GLU A 583 -17.92 15.28 6.57
N LEU A 584 -16.58 15.30 6.50
CA LEU A 584 -15.84 15.64 5.28
C LEU A 584 -16.13 14.67 4.14
N PHE A 585 -16.26 13.38 4.44
CA PHE A 585 -16.64 12.36 3.47
C PHE A 585 -18.06 12.60 2.93
N ALA A 586 -19.03 12.88 3.80
CA ALA A 586 -20.41 13.20 3.42
C ALA A 586 -20.51 14.49 2.60
N GLU A 587 -19.63 15.46 2.85
CA GLU A 587 -19.51 16.70 2.08
C GLU A 587 -18.78 16.54 0.74
N ASN A 588 -18.34 15.33 0.38
CA ASN A 588 -17.51 15.03 -0.80
C ASN A 588 -16.15 15.75 -0.79
N LYS A 589 -15.66 16.18 0.39
CA LYS A 589 -14.30 16.73 0.56
C LYS A 589 -13.32 15.61 0.76
N TYR A 590 -13.15 14.79 -0.27
CA TYR A 590 -12.45 13.52 -0.19
C TYR A 590 -10.97 13.67 0.16
N ASN A 591 -10.32 14.72 -0.38
CA ASN A 591 -8.92 14.99 -0.03
C ASN A 591 -8.79 15.35 1.46
N ASP A 592 -9.60 16.28 1.95
CA ASP A 592 -9.59 16.71 3.35
C ASP A 592 -9.91 15.54 4.30
N TYR A 593 -10.90 14.71 3.95
CA TYR A 593 -11.24 13.49 4.66
C TYR A 593 -10.02 12.56 4.80
N MET A 594 -9.38 12.21 3.68
CA MET A 594 -8.25 11.28 3.69
C MET A 594 -7.07 11.82 4.50
N VAL A 595 -6.80 13.12 4.35
CA VAL A 595 -5.72 13.79 5.07
C VAL A 595 -5.98 13.74 6.58
N LEU A 596 -7.17 14.15 7.04
CA LEU A 596 -7.53 14.17 8.45
C LEU A 596 -7.59 12.77 9.05
N HIS A 597 -8.20 11.81 8.33
CA HIS A 597 -8.29 10.42 8.78
C HIS A 597 -6.88 9.82 8.93
N GLY A 598 -5.99 10.04 7.96
CA GLY A 598 -4.61 9.59 8.05
C GLY A 598 -3.86 10.19 9.24
N ILE A 599 -4.09 11.47 9.56
CA ILE A 599 -3.54 12.10 10.78
C ILE A 599 -4.10 11.42 12.03
N GLY A 600 -5.41 11.15 12.08
CA GLY A 600 -6.04 10.45 13.20
C GLY A 600 -5.41 9.08 13.50
N VAL A 601 -5.24 8.26 12.46
CA VAL A 601 -4.60 6.94 12.55
C VAL A 601 -3.17 7.05 13.04
N GLU A 602 -2.37 7.91 12.39
CA GLU A 602 -0.95 8.00 12.71
C GLU A 602 -0.72 8.65 14.09
N MET A 603 -1.56 9.59 14.52
CA MET A 603 -1.48 10.16 15.86
C MET A 603 -1.82 9.14 16.95
N ALA A 604 -2.75 8.20 16.69
CA ALA A 604 -3.03 7.11 17.61
C ALA A 604 -1.81 6.16 17.76
N GLU A 605 -1.15 5.81 16.65
CA GLU A 605 0.08 4.99 16.68
C GLU A 605 1.26 5.72 17.33
N ALA A 606 1.41 7.02 17.03
CA ALA A 606 2.41 7.87 17.65
C ALA A 606 2.21 7.97 19.17
N LEU A 607 0.96 8.10 19.63
CA LEU A 607 0.63 8.07 21.05
C LEU A 607 0.95 6.71 21.69
N ALA A 608 0.71 5.61 20.97
CA ALA A 608 1.04 4.28 21.45
C ALA A 608 2.56 4.11 21.63
N GLU A 609 3.37 4.58 20.69
CA GLU A 609 4.83 4.51 20.81
C GLU A 609 5.38 5.46 21.86
N TYR A 610 4.84 6.68 21.93
CA TYR A 610 5.17 7.63 22.99
C TYR A 610 4.90 7.05 24.38
N TRP A 611 3.74 6.41 24.55
CA TRP A 611 3.39 5.81 25.84
C TRP A 611 4.21 4.57 26.15
N HIS A 612 4.54 3.77 25.13
CA HIS A 612 5.44 2.64 25.29
C HIS A 612 6.83 3.11 25.73
N HIS A 613 7.37 4.19 25.15
CA HIS A 613 8.62 4.80 25.61
C HIS A 613 8.54 5.28 27.07
N ARG A 614 7.40 5.87 27.48
CA ARG A 614 7.17 6.22 28.90
C ARG A 614 7.17 5.00 29.83
N ILE A 615 6.57 3.89 29.41
CA ILE A 615 6.58 2.64 30.18
C ILE A 615 8.02 2.09 30.32
N ARG A 616 8.82 2.13 29.24
CA ARG A 616 10.25 1.74 29.30
C ARG A 616 11.06 2.65 30.25
N THR A 617 10.72 3.94 30.28
CA THR A 617 11.32 4.91 31.21
C THR A 617 10.94 4.60 32.66
N GLU A 618 9.66 4.33 32.91
CA GLU A 618 9.13 3.97 34.22
C GLU A 618 9.74 2.67 34.77
N TRP A 619 9.98 1.68 33.92
CA TRP A 619 10.68 0.44 34.30
C TRP A 619 12.20 0.57 34.36
N GLY A 620 12.78 1.68 33.90
CA GLY A 620 14.20 1.99 34.08
C GLY A 620 15.16 1.33 33.10
N TYR A 621 14.69 0.90 31.92
CA TYR A 621 15.54 0.31 30.87
C TYR A 621 15.50 1.07 29.53
N VAL A 622 15.00 2.31 29.55
CA VAL A 622 14.94 3.19 28.37
C VAL A 622 16.32 3.56 27.81
N ASP A 623 17.37 3.44 28.61
CA ASP A 623 18.76 3.62 28.19
C ASP A 623 19.24 2.55 27.19
N GLN A 624 18.47 1.47 27.01
CA GLN A 624 18.67 0.43 26.00
C GLN A 624 17.92 0.70 24.69
N ASP A 625 17.21 1.83 24.58
CA ASP A 625 16.59 2.26 23.33
C ASP A 625 17.66 2.64 22.28
N GLY A 626 17.35 2.38 21.02
CA GLY A 626 18.15 2.78 19.89
C GLY A 626 18.23 4.31 19.79
N PRO A 627 19.28 4.86 19.16
CA PRO A 627 19.60 6.28 19.24
C PRO A 627 18.65 7.20 18.44
N SER A 628 17.61 6.64 17.81
CA SER A 628 16.73 7.38 16.93
C SER A 628 15.32 6.80 16.94
N LEU A 629 14.33 7.65 16.65
CA LEU A 629 12.93 7.25 16.44
C LEU A 629 12.79 6.16 15.37
N ALA A 630 13.55 6.26 14.28
CA ALA A 630 13.59 5.23 13.24
C ALA A 630 14.08 3.87 13.77
N GLY A 631 14.97 3.89 14.77
CA GLY A 631 15.37 2.70 15.51
C GLY A 631 14.23 2.11 16.34
N LEU A 632 13.45 2.96 17.03
CA LEU A 632 12.27 2.53 17.78
C LEU A 632 11.24 1.85 16.88
N PHE A 633 10.96 2.40 15.69
CA PHE A 633 10.08 1.76 14.70
C PHE A 633 10.60 0.41 14.19
N ARG A 634 11.92 0.16 14.29
CA ARG A 634 12.55 -1.14 14.00
C ARG A 634 12.71 -2.02 15.23
N GLN A 635 12.02 -1.70 16.33
CA GLN A 635 12.08 -2.39 17.62
C GLN A 635 13.51 -2.47 18.20
N GLN A 636 14.34 -1.46 17.93
CA GLN A 636 15.63 -1.30 18.60
C GLN A 636 15.40 -0.74 20.01
N TYR A 637 14.84 -1.57 20.88
CA TYR A 637 14.65 -1.31 22.30
C TYR A 637 14.57 -2.65 23.02
N ARG A 638 14.71 -2.68 24.34
CA ARG A 638 14.42 -3.90 25.12
C ARG A 638 12.90 -4.11 25.21
N GLY A 639 12.47 -5.36 25.11
CA GLY A 639 11.06 -5.71 25.19
C GLY A 639 10.31 -5.67 23.86
N GLY A 640 9.01 -5.96 23.94
CA GLY A 640 8.08 -6.02 22.81
C GLY A 640 6.69 -5.51 23.17
N ARG A 641 6.02 -4.91 22.19
CA ARG A 641 4.64 -4.39 22.25
C ARG A 641 3.79 -5.23 21.28
N TYR A 642 2.77 -5.93 21.79
CA TYR A 642 1.91 -6.79 20.99
C TYR A 642 0.46 -6.34 21.09
N SER A 643 -0.15 -6.08 19.94
CA SER A 643 -1.55 -5.66 19.82
C SER A 643 -2.39 -6.82 19.31
N TRP A 644 -3.60 -6.99 19.82
CA TRP A 644 -4.48 -8.08 19.41
C TRP A 644 -4.96 -7.93 17.96
N GLY A 645 -5.16 -9.05 17.29
CA GLY A 645 -5.47 -9.13 15.86
C GLY A 645 -4.24 -9.33 14.96
N TYR A 646 -3.03 -9.15 15.51
CA TYR A 646 -1.78 -9.50 14.84
C TYR A 646 -1.41 -10.98 15.06
N PRO A 647 -0.57 -11.61 14.21
CA PRO A 647 -0.31 -13.05 14.26
C PRO A 647 0.28 -13.60 15.56
N ALA A 648 0.91 -12.77 16.41
CA ALA A 648 1.41 -13.22 17.71
C ALA A 648 0.30 -13.33 18.79
N CYS A 649 -0.79 -12.60 18.63
CA CYS A 649 -1.97 -12.60 19.49
C CYS A 649 -3.24 -12.31 18.65
N PRO A 650 -3.69 -13.27 17.82
CA PRO A 650 -4.69 -13.01 16.78
C PRO A 650 -6.12 -12.88 17.31
N ASP A 651 -6.38 -13.24 18.56
CA ASP A 651 -7.73 -13.25 19.12
C ASP A 651 -8.18 -11.83 19.49
N LEU A 652 -9.22 -11.33 18.81
CA LEU A 652 -9.75 -9.99 19.08
C LEU A 652 -10.64 -9.95 20.32
N GLU A 653 -11.20 -11.08 20.77
CA GLU A 653 -12.11 -11.13 21.93
C GLU A 653 -11.40 -10.66 23.20
N ASP A 654 -10.10 -10.91 23.30
CA ASP A 654 -9.22 -10.44 24.36
C ASP A 654 -9.18 -8.90 24.50
N ASN A 655 -9.55 -8.13 23.47
CA ASN A 655 -9.67 -6.68 23.60
C ASN A 655 -10.67 -6.28 24.68
N ALA A 656 -11.76 -7.06 24.87
CA ALA A 656 -12.73 -6.85 25.94
C ALA A 656 -12.11 -7.14 27.31
N THR A 657 -11.34 -8.23 27.42
CA THR A 657 -10.59 -8.56 28.64
C THR A 657 -9.62 -7.45 29.02
N VAL A 658 -8.91 -6.86 28.05
CA VAL A 658 -7.98 -5.73 28.28
C VAL A 658 -8.75 -4.46 28.67
N ALA A 659 -9.89 -4.18 28.02
CA ALA A 659 -10.74 -3.05 28.35
C ALA A 659 -11.27 -3.12 29.78
N GLU A 660 -11.68 -4.31 30.23
CA GLU A 660 -12.09 -4.56 31.62
C GLU A 660 -10.91 -4.44 32.59
N LEU A 661 -9.76 -5.06 32.26
CA LEU A 661 -8.55 -5.04 33.07
C LEU A 661 -8.09 -3.60 33.38
N LEU A 662 -8.16 -2.73 32.37
CA LEU A 662 -7.77 -1.33 32.44
C LEU A 662 -8.92 -0.37 32.83
N GLU A 663 -10.15 -0.84 32.94
CA GLU A 663 -11.35 -0.01 33.14
C GLU A 663 -11.45 1.10 32.08
N ALA A 664 -11.41 0.71 30.80
CA ALA A 664 -11.29 1.60 29.66
C ALA A 664 -12.49 2.55 29.47
N GLY A 665 -13.66 2.21 30.03
CA GLY A 665 -14.82 3.11 30.07
C GLY A 665 -14.53 4.48 30.72
N ARG A 666 -13.49 4.60 31.56
CA ARG A 666 -13.04 5.88 32.15
C ARG A 666 -12.52 6.90 31.12
N ILE A 667 -12.17 6.42 29.92
CA ILE A 667 -11.78 7.22 28.76
C ILE A 667 -12.78 7.09 27.60
N GLY A 668 -13.99 6.58 27.86
CA GLY A 668 -15.07 6.48 26.85
C GLY A 668 -14.82 5.42 25.78
N ILE A 669 -13.99 4.41 26.07
CA ILE A 669 -13.73 3.30 25.17
C ILE A 669 -14.75 2.18 25.37
N GLU A 670 -15.33 1.73 24.27
CA GLU A 670 -16.29 0.63 24.20
C GLU A 670 -15.73 -0.54 23.39
N VAL A 671 -15.97 -1.77 23.86
CA VAL A 671 -15.64 -3.04 23.18
C VAL A 671 -16.68 -4.08 23.55
N SER A 672 -17.28 -4.71 22.55
CA SER A 672 -18.27 -5.78 22.74
C SER A 672 -18.38 -6.65 21.49
N GLU A 673 -19.25 -7.65 21.52
CA GLU A 673 -19.64 -8.39 20.33
C GLU A 673 -20.24 -7.46 19.25
N GLU A 674 -21.01 -6.44 19.65
CA GLU A 674 -21.60 -5.44 18.74
C GLU A 674 -20.51 -4.62 18.02
N THR A 675 -19.40 -4.33 18.71
CA THR A 675 -18.26 -3.65 18.09
C THR A 675 -17.37 -4.59 17.28
N GLY A 676 -17.72 -5.88 17.18
CA GLY A 676 -16.88 -6.91 16.57
C GLY A 676 -15.55 -7.09 17.29
N TRP A 677 -15.54 -6.88 18.61
CA TRP A 677 -14.37 -6.95 19.49
C TRP A 677 -13.26 -5.94 19.17
N GLN A 678 -13.61 -4.84 18.49
CA GLN A 678 -12.70 -3.72 18.23
C GLN A 678 -13.07 -2.54 19.12
N TYR A 679 -12.06 -1.74 19.47
CA TYR A 679 -12.24 -0.52 20.25
C TYR A 679 -13.05 0.54 19.49
N GLN A 680 -13.89 1.26 20.21
CA GLN A 680 -14.56 2.47 19.74
C GLN A 680 -14.29 3.64 20.69
N PRO A 681 -13.97 4.85 20.17
CA PRO A 681 -13.78 5.21 18.76
C PRO A 681 -12.61 4.48 18.06
N GLU A 682 -12.63 4.46 16.72
CA GLU A 682 -11.77 3.63 15.88
C GLU A 682 -10.29 4.03 15.95
N GLN A 683 -9.99 5.30 16.21
CA GLN A 683 -8.61 5.78 16.39
C GLN A 683 -8.08 5.44 17.78
N THR A 684 -8.12 4.14 18.09
CA THR A 684 -7.74 3.53 19.35
C THR A 684 -6.90 2.29 19.07
N THR A 685 -5.80 2.16 19.81
CA THR A 685 -4.95 0.96 19.76
C THR A 685 -4.58 0.52 21.16
N SER A 686 -4.39 -0.78 21.35
CA SER A 686 -4.02 -1.38 22.63
C SER A 686 -2.81 -2.28 22.46
N ALA A 687 -2.11 -2.55 23.57
CA ALA A 687 -1.09 -3.59 23.58
C ALA A 687 -0.86 -4.15 24.97
N ILE A 688 -0.34 -5.38 24.98
CA ILE A 688 0.50 -5.89 26.06
C ILE A 688 1.96 -5.51 25.78
N ILE A 689 2.65 -5.08 26.82
CA ILE A 689 4.06 -4.72 26.77
C ILE A 689 4.84 -5.66 27.69
N CYS A 690 5.87 -6.27 27.11
CA CYS A 690 6.78 -7.20 27.75
C CYS A 690 8.17 -6.59 27.88
N HIS A 691 8.80 -6.70 29.05
CA HIS A 691 10.16 -6.19 29.29
C HIS A 691 11.27 -7.19 28.92
N HIS A 692 10.91 -8.43 28.55
CA HIS A 692 11.88 -9.48 28.26
C HIS A 692 12.77 -9.13 27.05
N PRO A 693 14.10 -9.30 27.11
CA PRO A 693 15.01 -8.86 26.04
C PRO A 693 14.79 -9.57 24.69
N LYS A 694 14.31 -10.82 24.71
CA LYS A 694 13.95 -11.59 23.50
C LYS A 694 12.56 -11.26 22.94
N ALA A 695 11.74 -10.47 23.65
CA ALA A 695 10.42 -10.11 23.14
C ALA A 695 10.58 -9.23 21.89
N LYS A 696 10.26 -9.80 20.74
CA LYS A 696 10.25 -9.16 19.43
C LYS A 696 9.08 -9.70 18.65
N TYR A 697 8.61 -8.94 17.68
CA TYR A 697 7.49 -9.37 16.86
C TYR A 697 7.81 -10.66 16.08
N PHE A 698 6.92 -11.66 16.18
CA PHE A 698 7.01 -12.93 15.46
C PHE A 698 5.64 -13.33 14.92
N VAL A 699 5.61 -14.30 14.01
CA VAL A 699 4.38 -14.83 13.45
C VAL A 699 4.17 -16.23 14.02
N ALA A 700 3.11 -16.41 14.81
CA ALA A 700 2.58 -17.73 15.11
C ALA A 700 1.54 -18.06 14.03
N ARG A 701 1.74 -19.17 13.31
CA ARG A 701 0.78 -19.69 12.34
C ARG A 701 0.18 -20.96 12.94
N ASP A 702 -1.13 -21.05 12.95
CA ASP A 702 -1.84 -22.33 13.13
C ASP A 702 -1.73 -23.21 11.89
#